data_AF-A0A4Q2Y074-F1
#
_entry.id   AF-A0A4Q2Y074-F1
#
_cell.length_a   1.000
_cell.length_b   1.000
_cell.length_c   1.000
_cell.angle_alpha   90.00
_cell.angle_beta   90.00
_cell.angle_gamma   90.00
#
_symmetry.space_group_name_H-M   'P 1'
#
loop_
_entity.id
_entity.type
_entity.pdbx_description
1 polymer ?
#
loop_
_entity_poly.entity_id
_entity_poly.type
_entity_poly.pdbx_seq_one_letter_code
_entity_poly.pdbx_strand_id
1 'polypeptide(L)'
;MNWNLNPRYTIPLLAITASPFVHAQQVQPAKLELAKGNSIAWVGNTLGDRQQHYGWLESMIYRTHPDLDLTMRNLANAADELTVRIRSMDVPESDEWLTKAKADVIFAYFGFNESFKGEEGLPKFKKDLEGFIDHTLSRKYNGASAPRLVIFSPIAHEDLKSPNFPTGEANNKNIALYTAAMSEVAKAKGVQFVDLFSTSQAAYAASGDKRLTVNGIHLNEFGDEKLAAIQYKGLFGAESPAVTDPLLQKIREAVLDKNYEWHHRYRTVDQYNIYGQRGHIPYKEKSAPGEGVTNNTIMMQEMSQRDLLTANRDKRIHAVAKGGDLKVDDSNLPPVETVDPNKLDVTPYLDPEEAIKRMKVAPGCKVELVASEKTNPDLINPVQMNWDTKGRLWVASWPTYPEAVPGDRQGDHILVIDMDPKTGKAAKITKFASGLNCPTGFQFYKDGIILIQSPDLWYLKDTDGDGVADFKERILNGLDAADSHHETNSMCLEPGGAVYCSDGVFHRTNVETYNGPVRNQDGCIYRFEPLTGKFERYVPYGFANPHGRVFDYWGNDIITDATGNANYFGPAFSGHLDEGQHPGMQEFWQRPSRPCPGTNILTSSHFPDDWQGNFLNCNVISFLGIWRVKVDEQGSGLKGET
;
A
#
# COMPACT_ATOMS: atom_id res chain seq x y z
N MET A 1 21.66 52.90 83.16
CA MET A 1 21.48 51.52 82.65
C MET A 1 22.61 51.22 81.65
N ASN A 2 23.66 50.55 82.14
CA ASN A 2 24.25 49.30 81.61
C ASN A 2 24.14 48.99 80.11
N TRP A 3 25.15 48.54 79.35
CA TRP A 3 26.60 48.33 79.47
C TRP A 3 27.16 48.21 78.04
N ASN A 4 28.46 48.40 77.92
CA ASN A 4 29.26 48.37 76.70
C ASN A 4 29.83 46.95 76.43
N LEU A 5 30.29 46.73 75.19
CA LEU A 5 31.35 45.79 74.71
C LEU A 5 31.00 44.45 73.99
N ASN A 6 31.71 44.31 72.85
CA ASN A 6 32.02 43.22 71.89
C ASN A 6 32.14 41.77 72.42
N PRO A 7 32.01 40.72 71.57
CA PRO A 7 33.21 40.18 70.90
C PRO A 7 33.04 39.54 69.49
N ARG A 8 34.21 39.36 68.87
CA ARG A 8 34.52 38.65 67.60
C ARG A 8 34.30 37.14 67.71
N TYR A 9 33.87 36.50 66.61
CA TYR A 9 34.03 35.06 66.39
C TYR A 9 34.57 34.74 64.99
N THR A 10 35.62 33.92 64.98
CA THR A 10 36.31 33.28 63.86
C THR A 10 35.47 32.15 63.25
N ILE A 11 35.42 32.05 61.92
CA ILE A 11 34.84 30.93 61.16
C ILE A 11 35.99 30.14 60.48
N PRO A 12 36.03 28.80 60.57
CA PRO A 12 37.11 27.99 60.01
C PRO A 12 36.99 27.82 58.49
N LEU A 13 38.14 27.80 57.81
CA LEU A 13 38.28 27.42 56.39
C LEU A 13 37.99 25.93 56.23
N LEU A 14 36.92 25.58 55.49
CA LEU A 14 36.67 24.24 54.99
C LEU A 14 37.47 24.04 53.69
N ALA A 15 38.41 23.09 53.71
CA ALA A 15 39.13 22.66 52.52
C ALA A 15 38.18 21.88 51.60
N ILE A 16 37.85 22.45 50.45
CA ILE A 16 37.12 21.76 49.38
C ILE A 16 38.14 20.90 48.63
N THR A 17 38.04 19.58 48.81
CA THR A 17 38.75 18.61 47.98
C THR A 17 38.10 18.58 46.59
N ALA A 18 38.84 19.08 45.59
CA ALA A 18 38.44 18.97 44.19
C ALA A 18 38.46 17.49 43.78
N SER A 19 37.28 16.89 43.63
CA SER A 19 37.14 15.63 42.90
C SER A 19 37.39 15.89 41.41
N PRO A 20 38.21 15.10 40.72
CA PRO A 20 38.39 15.26 39.28
C PRO A 20 37.07 14.92 38.61
N PHE A 21 36.41 15.91 38.02
CA PHE A 21 35.36 15.71 37.04
C PHE A 21 35.96 14.92 35.88
N VAL A 22 35.73 13.60 35.89
CA VAL A 22 35.87 12.77 34.69
C VAL A 22 34.89 13.34 33.68
N HIS A 23 35.41 14.17 32.77
CA HIS A 23 34.69 14.52 31.56
C HIS A 23 34.49 13.20 30.80
N ALA A 24 33.31 12.61 30.91
CA ALA A 24 32.86 11.62 29.95
C ALA A 24 32.94 12.30 28.59
N GLN A 25 33.95 11.94 27.79
CA GLN A 25 34.00 12.33 26.39
C GLN A 25 32.67 11.92 25.78
N GLN A 26 31.88 12.89 25.30
CA GLN A 26 30.71 12.59 24.49
C GLN A 26 31.22 11.93 23.21
N VAL A 27 31.21 10.60 23.19
CA VAL A 27 31.47 9.82 21.98
C VAL A 27 30.31 10.12 21.03
N GLN A 28 30.55 10.91 19.99
CA GLN A 28 29.62 10.92 18.87
C GLN A 28 29.54 9.47 18.34
N PRO A 29 28.34 8.92 18.10
CA PRO A 29 28.22 7.59 17.51
C PRO A 29 29.01 7.56 16.20
N ALA A 30 29.81 6.51 16.04
CA ALA A 30 30.64 6.35 14.85
C ALA A 30 29.75 6.36 13.59
N LYS A 31 30.30 6.91 12.49
CA LYS A 31 29.65 6.79 11.17
C LYS A 31 29.50 5.32 10.79
N LEU A 32 28.54 5.04 9.93
CA LEU A 32 28.26 3.68 9.51
C LEU A 32 29.46 3.13 8.73
N GLU A 33 30.02 2.04 9.22
CA GLU A 33 30.98 1.22 8.49
C GLU A 33 30.26 0.00 7.94
N LEU A 34 30.62 -0.42 6.73
CA LEU A 34 30.09 -1.63 6.08
C LEU A 34 31.23 -2.63 5.89
N ALA A 35 30.90 -3.91 6.00
CA ALA A 35 31.81 -5.03 5.81
C ALA A 35 31.29 -5.94 4.69
N LYS A 36 32.20 -6.75 4.16
CA LYS A 36 31.88 -7.69 3.09
C LYS A 36 30.81 -8.68 3.53
N GLY A 37 29.80 -8.88 2.69
CA GLY A 37 28.67 -9.78 2.91
C GLY A 37 27.60 -9.24 3.85
N ASN A 38 27.66 -7.96 4.25
CA ASN A 38 26.61 -7.42 5.12
C ASN A 38 25.24 -7.35 4.45
N SER A 39 24.22 -7.69 5.22
CA SER A 39 22.83 -7.48 4.87
C SER A 39 22.26 -6.24 5.58
N ILE A 40 21.64 -5.34 4.82
CA ILE A 40 21.03 -4.10 5.31
C ILE A 40 19.51 -4.21 5.18
N ALA A 41 18.78 -3.91 6.26
CA ALA A 41 17.33 -3.93 6.28
C ALA A 41 16.74 -2.55 6.61
N TRP A 42 15.68 -2.16 5.92
CA TRP A 42 14.85 -1.00 6.30
C TRP A 42 13.70 -1.48 7.15
N VAL A 43 13.38 -0.78 8.22
CA VAL A 43 12.16 -0.97 9.01
C VAL A 43 11.54 0.38 9.31
N GLY A 44 10.23 0.42 9.46
CA GLY A 44 9.55 1.67 9.82
C GLY A 44 8.37 1.99 8.92
N ASN A 45 8.02 3.27 8.91
CA ASN A 45 6.84 3.82 8.29
C ASN A 45 6.98 4.09 6.77
N THR A 46 6.03 4.83 6.23
CA THR A 46 5.85 5.11 4.80
C THR A 46 7.06 5.77 4.14
N LEU A 47 7.83 6.58 4.87
CA LEU A 47 9.07 7.15 4.35
C LEU A 47 10.12 6.07 4.04
N GLY A 48 10.24 5.09 4.93
CA GLY A 48 11.12 3.94 4.72
C GLY A 48 10.58 3.03 3.61
N ASP A 49 9.28 2.78 3.59
CA ASP A 49 8.60 1.92 2.61
C ASP A 49 8.82 2.44 1.18
N ARG A 50 8.52 3.72 0.94
CA ARG A 50 8.52 4.30 -0.40
C ARG A 50 9.90 4.35 -1.07
N GLN A 51 10.99 4.35 -0.31
CA GLN A 51 12.36 4.38 -0.86
C GLN A 51 12.65 3.20 -1.80
N GLN A 52 12.00 2.05 -1.62
CA GLN A 52 12.24 0.90 -2.50
C GLN A 52 11.74 1.13 -3.93
N HIS A 53 10.78 2.03 -4.13
CA HIS A 53 10.19 2.28 -5.43
C HIS A 53 10.99 3.27 -6.28
N TYR A 54 11.93 4.01 -5.67
CA TYR A 54 12.84 4.90 -6.36
C TYR A 54 14.30 4.46 -6.27
N GLY A 55 14.71 3.75 -5.21
CA GLY A 55 15.98 3.02 -5.13
C GLY A 55 17.25 3.88 -5.05
N TRP A 56 17.15 5.20 -4.84
CA TRP A 56 18.31 6.09 -4.91
C TRP A 56 19.36 5.81 -3.84
N LEU A 57 18.96 5.75 -2.56
CA LEU A 57 19.90 5.54 -1.46
C LEU A 57 20.62 4.19 -1.58
N GLU A 58 19.86 3.13 -1.87
CA GLU A 58 20.41 1.78 -2.09
C GLU A 58 21.43 1.77 -3.24
N SER A 59 21.12 2.43 -4.35
CA SER A 59 22.01 2.53 -5.51
C SER A 59 23.30 3.28 -5.19
N MET A 60 23.22 4.36 -4.41
CA MET A 60 24.39 5.12 -3.96
C MET A 60 25.30 4.27 -3.08
N ILE A 61 24.75 3.44 -2.20
CA ILE A 61 25.53 2.54 -1.33
C ILE A 61 26.26 1.49 -2.18
N TYR A 62 25.59 0.82 -3.12
CA TYR A 62 26.26 -0.13 -4.01
C TYR A 62 27.35 0.54 -4.86
N ARG A 63 27.09 1.76 -5.34
CA ARG A 63 28.02 2.51 -6.18
C ARG A 63 29.34 2.83 -5.48
N THR A 64 29.31 3.06 -4.16
CA THR A 64 30.52 3.41 -3.38
C THR A 64 31.14 2.25 -2.63
N HIS A 65 30.44 1.10 -2.56
CA HIS A 65 30.92 -0.11 -1.91
C HIS A 65 30.84 -1.36 -2.83
N PRO A 66 31.37 -1.29 -4.07
CA PRO A 66 31.15 -2.32 -5.08
C PRO A 66 31.73 -3.70 -4.70
N ASP A 67 32.77 -3.74 -3.85
CA ASP A 67 33.49 -4.97 -3.49
C ASP A 67 32.99 -5.63 -2.21
N LEU A 68 31.95 -5.07 -1.59
CA LEU A 68 31.41 -5.59 -0.32
C LEU A 68 30.33 -6.66 -0.50
N ASP A 69 29.88 -6.99 -1.71
CA ASP A 69 28.89 -8.06 -1.96
C ASP A 69 27.66 -7.94 -1.02
N LEU A 70 27.16 -6.71 -0.82
CA LEU A 70 26.07 -6.38 0.11
C LEU A 70 24.72 -6.93 -0.34
N THR A 71 23.81 -7.21 0.58
CA THR A 71 22.39 -7.44 0.25
C THR A 71 21.51 -6.43 0.96
N MET A 72 20.41 -6.01 0.34
CA MET A 72 19.51 -5.03 0.94
C MET A 72 18.05 -5.43 0.78
N ARG A 73 17.28 -5.30 1.87
CA ARG A 73 15.87 -5.74 1.98
C ARG A 73 15.03 -4.65 2.64
N ASN A 74 13.99 -4.17 1.96
CA ASN A 74 13.06 -3.22 2.57
C ASN A 74 11.95 -3.97 3.30
N LEU A 75 11.86 -3.79 4.62
CA LEU A 75 10.85 -4.38 5.51
C LEU A 75 9.99 -3.29 6.16
N ALA A 76 10.06 -2.04 5.68
CA ALA A 76 9.18 -0.98 6.13
C ALA A 76 7.76 -1.20 5.56
N ASN A 77 6.78 -0.65 6.25
CA ASN A 77 5.38 -0.71 5.87
C ASN A 77 4.70 0.62 6.18
N ALA A 78 3.83 1.07 5.28
CA ALA A 78 2.98 2.24 5.46
C ALA A 78 2.43 2.36 6.89
N ALA A 79 2.49 3.59 7.42
CA ALA A 79 1.98 4.00 8.72
C ALA A 79 2.42 3.18 9.96
N ASP A 80 3.50 2.40 9.89
CA ASP A 80 4.06 1.73 11.06
C ASP A 80 4.50 2.73 12.14
N GLU A 81 4.35 2.32 13.39
CA GLU A 81 4.90 2.97 14.58
C GLU A 81 5.85 1.99 15.30
N LEU A 82 6.58 2.49 16.30
CA LEU A 82 7.42 1.65 17.16
C LEU A 82 6.64 0.49 17.78
N THR A 83 5.40 0.73 18.22
CA THR A 83 4.57 -0.26 18.93
C THR A 83 3.25 -0.61 18.22
N VAL A 84 2.94 0.00 17.07
CA VAL A 84 1.72 -0.30 16.29
C VAL A 84 2.13 -0.71 14.89
N ARG A 85 1.98 -2.00 14.59
CA ARG A 85 2.32 -2.60 13.30
C ARG A 85 1.25 -3.62 12.97
N ILE A 86 0.25 -3.19 12.20
CA ILE A 86 -0.91 -4.03 11.90
C ILE A 86 -0.56 -4.90 10.70
N ARG A 87 -0.76 -6.22 10.82
CA ARG A 87 -0.52 -7.22 9.78
C ARG A 87 -1.66 -8.22 9.74
N SER A 88 -1.87 -8.83 8.58
CA SER A 88 -2.79 -9.96 8.47
C SER A 88 -2.33 -11.12 9.36
N MET A 89 -3.27 -12.00 9.68
CA MET A 89 -3.05 -13.12 10.61
C MET A 89 -1.87 -13.99 10.17
N ASP A 90 -1.03 -14.37 11.13
CA ASP A 90 0.11 -15.30 10.98
C ASP A 90 1.19 -14.87 9.96
N VAL A 91 1.13 -13.65 9.42
CA VAL A 91 2.22 -13.05 8.66
C VAL A 91 3.45 -12.95 9.58
N PRO A 92 4.65 -13.36 9.14
CA PRO A 92 5.82 -13.36 10.02
C PRO A 92 6.11 -11.98 10.60
N GLU A 93 6.51 -11.95 11.86
CA GLU A 93 6.77 -10.72 12.60
C GLU A 93 8.07 -10.04 12.15
N SER A 94 8.26 -8.78 12.53
CA SER A 94 9.45 -7.99 12.15
C SER A 94 10.77 -8.70 12.50
N ASP A 95 10.85 -9.36 13.64
CA ASP A 95 12.05 -10.10 14.08
C ASP A 95 12.35 -11.32 13.21
N GLU A 96 11.30 -12.02 12.76
CA GLU A 96 11.44 -13.20 11.90
C GLU A 96 11.92 -12.78 10.51
N TRP A 97 11.38 -11.68 9.97
CA TRP A 97 11.84 -11.12 8.71
C TRP A 97 13.28 -10.60 8.76
N LEU A 98 13.66 -9.91 9.84
CA LEU A 98 15.04 -9.47 10.04
C LEU A 98 16.00 -10.65 10.14
N THR A 99 15.58 -11.73 10.81
CA THR A 99 16.34 -13.00 10.88
C THR A 99 16.47 -13.65 9.51
N LYS A 100 15.37 -13.72 8.73
CA LYS A 100 15.39 -14.26 7.37
C LYS A 100 16.29 -13.43 6.44
N ALA A 101 16.26 -12.10 6.57
CA ALA A 101 17.12 -11.19 5.84
C ALA A 101 18.58 -11.21 6.34
N LYS A 102 18.86 -11.89 7.47
CA LYS A 102 20.17 -11.94 8.14
C LYS A 102 20.73 -10.55 8.42
N ALA A 103 19.90 -9.63 8.89
CA ALA A 103 20.24 -8.21 9.02
C ALA A 103 21.49 -7.98 9.90
N ASP A 104 22.52 -7.37 9.32
CA ASP A 104 23.71 -6.85 10.01
C ASP A 104 23.60 -5.35 10.29
N VAL A 105 22.81 -4.65 9.48
CA VAL A 105 22.55 -3.21 9.59
C VAL A 105 21.05 -2.98 9.45
N ILE A 106 20.50 -2.13 10.31
CA ILE A 106 19.07 -1.77 10.28
C ILE A 106 18.95 -0.25 10.16
N PHE A 107 18.21 0.19 9.14
CA PHE A 107 17.79 1.58 8.96
C PHE A 107 16.34 1.71 9.45
N ALA A 108 16.14 2.47 10.53
CA ALA A 108 14.85 2.60 11.20
C ALA A 108 14.22 3.97 10.95
N TYR A 109 12.98 3.97 10.45
CA TYR A 109 12.18 5.16 10.10
C TYR A 109 10.92 5.22 10.95
N PHE A 110 10.93 6.00 12.02
CA PHE A 110 9.79 6.14 12.95
C PHE A 110 9.61 7.60 13.36
N GLY A 111 8.55 7.89 14.11
CA GLY A 111 8.32 9.19 14.73
C GLY A 111 7.32 10.08 13.99
N PHE A 112 7.04 9.84 12.71
CA PHE A 112 6.06 10.64 11.96
C PHE A 112 4.65 10.41 12.51
N ASN A 113 4.20 9.16 12.51
CA ASN A 113 2.86 8.78 12.98
C ASN A 113 2.70 9.07 14.48
N GLU A 114 3.74 8.81 15.26
CA GLU A 114 3.75 9.09 16.70
C GLU A 114 3.66 10.59 17.01
N SER A 115 4.16 11.46 16.12
CA SER A 115 4.17 12.92 16.32
C SER A 115 2.77 13.54 16.42
N PHE A 116 1.74 12.87 15.89
CA PHE A 116 0.36 13.34 15.97
C PHE A 116 -0.21 13.30 17.41
N LYS A 117 0.47 12.63 18.36
CA LYS A 117 0.14 12.73 19.79
C LYS A 117 0.65 14.01 20.46
N GLY A 118 1.38 14.86 19.73
CA GLY A 118 1.88 16.14 20.23
C GLY A 118 2.79 16.00 21.45
N GLU A 119 2.88 17.06 22.25
CA GLU A 119 3.77 17.10 23.42
C GLU A 119 3.41 16.03 24.48
N GLU A 120 2.12 15.72 24.62
CA GLU A 120 1.63 14.72 25.59
C GLU A 120 2.14 13.30 25.28
N GLY A 121 2.40 12.97 24.01
CA GLY A 121 2.91 11.67 23.58
C GLY A 121 4.42 11.48 23.79
N LEU A 122 5.16 12.55 24.01
CA LEU A 122 6.63 12.54 24.00
C LEU A 122 7.26 11.60 25.06
N PRO A 123 6.77 11.54 26.32
CA PRO A 123 7.34 10.64 27.32
C PRO A 123 7.19 9.16 26.95
N LYS A 124 6.02 8.78 26.40
CA LYS A 124 5.78 7.41 25.94
C LYS A 124 6.68 7.07 24.75
N PHE A 125 6.74 7.97 23.76
CA PHE A 125 7.55 7.78 22.56
C PHE A 125 9.04 7.56 22.88
N LYS A 126 9.62 8.37 23.78
CA LYS A 126 11.02 8.18 24.23
C LYS A 126 11.24 6.79 24.80
N LYS A 127 10.34 6.35 25.69
CA LYS A 127 10.40 5.02 26.31
C LYS A 127 10.27 3.89 25.28
N ASP A 128 9.34 4.02 24.33
CA ASP A 128 9.16 3.02 23.28
C ASP A 128 10.38 2.95 22.35
N LEU A 129 11.00 4.11 22.03
CA LEU A 129 12.19 4.17 21.20
C LEU A 129 13.41 3.57 21.90
N GLU A 130 13.59 3.85 23.20
CA GLU A 130 14.60 3.19 24.02
C GLU A 130 14.39 1.67 24.03
N GLY A 131 13.15 1.22 24.22
CA GLY A 131 12.80 -0.21 24.20
C GLY A 131 13.06 -0.86 22.85
N PHE A 132 12.74 -0.18 21.74
CA PHE A 132 13.03 -0.65 20.39
C PHE A 132 14.53 -0.81 20.14
N ILE A 133 15.34 0.19 20.53
CA ILE A 133 16.80 0.15 20.40
C ILE A 133 17.37 -1.00 21.23
N ASP A 134 16.99 -1.09 22.51
CA ASP A 134 17.49 -2.13 23.42
C ASP A 134 17.11 -3.53 22.93
N HIS A 135 15.85 -3.72 22.50
CA HIS A 135 15.39 -4.97 21.90
C HIS A 135 16.25 -5.32 20.69
N THR A 136 16.32 -4.42 19.70
CA THR A 136 17.02 -4.65 18.43
C THR A 136 18.49 -5.00 18.63
N LEU A 137 19.20 -4.28 19.51
CA LEU A 137 20.62 -4.51 19.80
C LEU A 137 20.86 -5.76 20.65
N SER A 138 19.83 -6.33 21.29
CA SER A 138 19.94 -7.62 21.99
C SER A 138 19.84 -8.83 21.06
N ARG A 139 19.36 -8.64 19.82
CA ARG A 139 19.14 -9.72 18.86
C ARG A 139 20.39 -10.04 18.07
N LYS A 140 20.40 -11.20 17.42
CA LYS A 140 21.45 -11.64 16.51
C LYS A 140 20.83 -12.17 15.23
N TYR A 141 20.27 -11.28 14.43
CA TYR A 141 19.50 -11.66 13.23
C TYR A 141 20.36 -12.38 12.19
N ASN A 142 21.65 -12.07 12.09
CA ASN A 142 22.62 -12.79 11.27
C ASN A 142 23.12 -14.12 11.89
N GLY A 143 22.69 -14.45 13.11
CA GLY A 143 23.10 -15.63 13.88
C GLY A 143 24.39 -15.47 14.70
N ALA A 144 25.10 -14.35 14.61
CA ALA A 144 26.43 -14.15 15.21
C ALA A 144 26.53 -12.92 16.14
N SER A 145 26.11 -11.75 15.65
CA SER A 145 26.34 -10.45 16.30
C SER A 145 25.08 -9.60 16.34
N ALA A 146 25.07 -8.62 17.23
CA ALA A 146 24.05 -7.57 17.22
C ALA A 146 24.12 -6.77 15.91
N PRO A 147 22.97 -6.31 15.36
CA PRO A 147 22.98 -5.44 14.20
C PRO A 147 23.54 -4.06 14.58
N ARG A 148 24.11 -3.35 13.61
CA ARG A 148 24.30 -1.90 13.69
C ARG A 148 22.97 -1.23 13.39
N LEU A 149 22.55 -0.31 14.24
CA LEU A 149 21.29 0.41 14.08
C LEU A 149 21.58 1.86 13.67
N VAL A 150 20.82 2.37 12.71
CA VAL A 150 20.78 3.79 12.36
C VAL A 150 19.33 4.26 12.44
N ILE A 151 19.10 5.32 13.21
CA ILE A 151 17.79 5.95 13.35
C ILE A 151 17.72 7.17 12.42
N PHE A 152 16.69 7.23 11.59
CA PHE A 152 16.37 8.39 10.76
C PHE A 152 15.16 9.11 11.35
N SER A 153 15.24 10.43 11.52
CA SER A 153 14.05 11.22 11.86
C SER A 153 13.08 11.30 10.68
N PRO A 154 11.82 11.69 10.91
CA PRO A 154 10.92 12.05 9.81
C PRO A 154 11.46 13.23 9.01
N ILE A 155 11.03 13.35 7.75
CA ILE A 155 11.18 14.60 7.00
C ILE A 155 10.22 15.66 7.52
N ALA A 156 10.51 16.93 7.23
CA ALA A 156 9.55 18.00 7.42
C ALA A 156 8.39 17.89 6.42
N HIS A 157 7.24 18.37 6.83
CA HIS A 157 6.08 18.61 5.98
C HIS A 157 6.39 19.81 5.07
N GLU A 158 6.45 19.57 3.76
CA GLU A 158 6.66 20.58 2.73
C GLU A 158 5.40 21.44 2.53
N ASP A 159 5.55 22.76 2.57
CA ASP A 159 4.47 23.67 2.17
C ASP A 159 4.36 23.70 0.64
N LEU A 160 3.39 22.99 0.08
CA LEU A 160 3.15 22.90 -1.36
C LEU A 160 2.62 24.21 -1.99
N LYS A 161 2.39 25.26 -1.19
CA LYS A 161 1.83 26.56 -1.60
C LYS A 161 0.52 26.40 -2.38
N SER A 162 -0.28 25.43 -1.96
CA SER A 162 -1.53 25.04 -2.60
C SER A 162 -2.69 25.24 -1.63
N PRO A 163 -3.84 25.77 -2.06
CA PRO A 163 -5.02 25.85 -1.21
C PRO A 163 -5.61 24.47 -0.87
N ASN A 164 -5.20 23.41 -1.58
CA ASN A 164 -5.74 22.06 -1.39
C ASN A 164 -5.00 21.26 -0.31
N PHE A 165 -3.83 21.72 0.13
CA PHE A 165 -2.99 21.01 1.11
C PHE A 165 -2.66 21.94 2.28
N PRO A 166 -2.51 21.40 3.50
CA PRO A 166 -2.02 22.19 4.62
C PRO A 166 -0.59 22.70 4.36
N THR A 167 -0.22 23.81 5.00
CA THR A 167 1.14 24.39 4.92
C THR A 167 2.19 23.58 5.67
N GLY A 168 1.76 22.60 6.47
CA GLY A 168 2.63 21.79 7.31
C GLY A 168 3.11 22.45 8.61
N GLU A 169 2.74 23.71 8.90
CA GLU A 169 3.19 24.43 10.10
C GLU A 169 2.91 23.67 11.40
N ALA A 170 1.66 23.20 11.58
CA ALA A 170 1.26 22.43 12.75
C ALA A 170 2.01 21.10 12.88
N ASN A 171 2.16 20.36 11.77
CA ASN A 171 2.89 19.09 11.77
C ASN A 171 4.37 19.31 12.08
N ASN A 172 5.00 20.31 11.46
CA ASN A 172 6.42 20.60 11.64
C ASN A 172 6.77 20.97 13.09
N LYS A 173 5.85 21.61 13.82
CA LYS A 173 6.02 21.83 15.28
C LYS A 173 6.16 20.50 16.02
N ASN A 174 5.29 19.53 15.76
CA ASN A 174 5.33 18.23 16.43
C ASN A 174 6.51 17.38 15.94
N ILE A 175 6.78 17.35 14.64
CA ILE A 175 7.91 16.58 14.07
C ILE A 175 9.24 17.10 14.63
N ALA A 176 9.40 18.40 14.85
CA ALA A 176 10.58 18.96 15.50
C ALA A 176 10.76 18.44 16.93
N LEU A 177 9.69 18.37 17.74
CA LEU A 177 9.73 17.82 19.10
C LEU A 177 10.17 16.35 19.10
N TYR A 178 9.59 15.55 18.20
CA TYR A 178 9.90 14.12 18.11
C TYR A 178 11.30 13.88 17.57
N THR A 179 11.75 14.65 16.58
CA THR A 179 13.12 14.63 16.06
C THR A 179 14.14 14.91 17.18
N ALA A 180 13.88 15.93 18.01
CA ALA A 180 14.73 16.25 19.15
C ALA A 180 14.78 15.09 20.17
N ALA A 181 13.64 14.49 20.48
CA ALA A 181 13.56 13.32 21.36
C ALA A 181 14.30 12.10 20.78
N MET A 182 14.18 11.84 19.48
CA MET A 182 14.92 10.77 18.81
C MET A 182 16.43 10.97 18.89
N SER A 183 16.89 12.21 18.65
CA SER A 183 18.30 12.59 18.76
C SER A 183 18.83 12.38 20.18
N GLU A 184 18.07 12.80 21.20
CA GLU A 184 18.41 12.61 22.61
C GLU A 184 18.55 11.13 22.99
N VAL A 185 17.55 10.31 22.64
CA VAL A 185 17.54 8.87 22.92
C VAL A 185 18.66 8.15 22.17
N ALA A 186 18.83 8.41 20.87
CA ALA A 186 19.88 7.80 20.07
C ALA A 186 21.28 8.15 20.61
N LYS A 187 21.50 9.42 21.00
CA LYS A 187 22.75 9.85 21.66
C LYS A 187 22.96 9.14 22.98
N ALA A 188 21.94 9.01 23.82
CA ALA A 188 22.02 8.31 25.10
C ALA A 188 22.32 6.81 24.93
N LYS A 189 21.80 6.19 23.87
CA LYS A 189 22.02 4.78 23.53
C LYS A 189 23.28 4.52 22.69
N GLY A 190 23.99 5.56 22.26
CA GLY A 190 25.19 5.43 21.42
C GLY A 190 24.90 4.93 19.99
N VAL A 191 23.68 5.16 19.49
CA VAL A 191 23.24 4.75 18.15
C VAL A 191 23.32 5.92 17.19
N GLN A 192 23.71 5.68 15.94
CA GLN A 192 23.78 6.74 14.94
C GLN A 192 22.38 7.31 14.65
N PHE A 193 22.29 8.64 14.64
CA PHE A 193 21.08 9.38 14.29
C PHE A 193 21.34 10.26 13.07
N VAL A 194 20.42 10.22 12.10
CA VAL A 194 20.43 11.06 10.90
C VAL A 194 19.20 11.96 10.93
N ASP A 195 19.43 13.25 11.06
CA ASP A 195 18.37 14.26 11.08
C ASP A 195 17.90 14.60 9.65
N LEU A 196 16.77 14.03 9.26
CA LEU A 196 16.09 14.31 7.99
C LEU A 196 15.13 15.49 8.08
N PHE A 197 14.65 15.86 9.26
CA PHE A 197 13.72 16.96 9.45
C PHE A 197 14.38 18.29 9.08
N SER A 198 15.49 18.63 9.75
CA SER A 198 16.16 19.92 9.53
C SER A 198 16.73 20.03 8.10
N THR A 199 17.22 18.91 7.56
CA THR A 199 17.86 18.86 6.24
C THR A 199 16.85 18.88 5.09
N SER A 200 15.67 18.26 5.26
CA SER A 200 14.59 18.37 4.27
C SER A 200 14.01 19.80 4.20
N GLN A 201 13.89 20.52 5.32
CA GLN A 201 13.50 21.95 5.28
C GLN A 201 14.46 22.78 4.42
N ALA A 202 15.77 22.55 4.57
CA ALA A 202 16.78 23.22 3.74
C ALA A 202 16.66 22.79 2.26
N ALA A 203 16.34 21.52 1.99
CA ALA A 203 16.13 21.03 0.63
C ALA A 203 14.91 21.68 -0.04
N TYR A 204 13.78 21.83 0.67
CA TYR A 204 12.59 22.52 0.16
C TYR A 204 12.87 24.00 -0.13
N ALA A 205 13.62 24.67 0.75
CA ALA A 205 14.02 26.06 0.49
C ALA A 205 14.92 26.20 -0.74
N ALA A 206 15.72 25.17 -1.04
CA ALA A 206 16.64 25.15 -2.18
C ALA A 206 16.02 24.66 -3.49
N SER A 207 14.82 24.07 -3.48
CA SER A 207 14.20 23.45 -4.66
C SER A 207 13.46 24.42 -5.58
N GLY A 208 13.29 25.68 -5.16
CA GLY A 208 12.54 26.68 -5.91
C GLY A 208 11.09 26.24 -6.11
N ASP A 209 10.63 26.20 -7.37
CA ASP A 209 9.25 25.82 -7.72
C ASP A 209 9.06 24.30 -7.84
N LYS A 210 10.12 23.49 -7.74
CA LYS A 210 10.03 22.03 -7.82
C LYS A 210 9.61 21.45 -6.47
N ARG A 211 8.44 20.83 -6.45
CA ARG A 211 7.95 20.06 -5.29
C ARG A 211 8.77 18.80 -5.08
N LEU A 212 9.09 18.50 -3.84
CA LEU A 212 9.76 17.25 -3.45
C LEU A 212 8.77 16.17 -3.00
N THR A 213 7.56 16.57 -2.62
CA THR A 213 6.50 15.68 -2.17
C THR A 213 5.27 15.75 -3.07
N VAL A 214 4.49 14.67 -3.07
CA VAL A 214 3.21 14.54 -3.77
C VAL A 214 2.11 15.31 -3.02
N ASN A 215 2.11 15.23 -1.70
CA ASN A 215 1.03 15.71 -0.82
C ASN A 215 1.53 16.41 0.46
N GLY A 216 2.77 16.91 0.46
CA GLY A 216 3.40 17.58 1.59
C GLY A 216 4.25 16.65 2.47
N ILE A 217 3.98 15.33 2.48
CA ILE A 217 4.64 14.38 3.38
C ILE A 217 5.24 13.16 2.70
N HIS A 218 4.78 12.79 1.50
CA HIS A 218 5.31 11.66 0.76
C HIS A 218 6.14 12.11 -0.43
N LEU A 219 7.39 11.68 -0.50
CA LEU A 219 8.31 12.08 -1.57
C LEU A 219 7.83 11.57 -2.95
N ASN A 220 8.03 12.42 -3.96
CA ASN A 220 8.09 12.01 -5.36
C ASN A 220 9.51 11.55 -5.70
N GLU A 221 9.76 11.09 -6.94
CA GLU A 221 11.08 10.57 -7.34
C GLU A 221 12.20 11.59 -7.17
N PHE A 222 11.93 12.86 -7.50
CA PHE A 222 12.89 13.95 -7.36
C PHE A 222 13.20 14.25 -5.89
N GLY A 223 12.19 14.19 -5.02
CA GLY A 223 12.35 14.32 -3.58
C GLY A 223 13.14 13.17 -2.96
N ASP A 224 12.88 11.93 -3.38
CA ASP A 224 13.66 10.76 -2.95
C ASP A 224 15.12 10.88 -3.39
N GLU A 225 15.40 11.35 -4.61
CA GLU A 225 16.75 11.63 -5.08
C GLU A 225 17.49 12.62 -4.16
N LYS A 226 16.85 13.73 -3.76
CA LYS A 226 17.45 14.73 -2.87
C LYS A 226 17.63 14.21 -1.46
N LEU A 227 16.64 13.49 -0.93
CA LEU A 227 16.73 12.89 0.39
C LEU A 227 17.81 11.82 0.45
N ALA A 228 17.94 10.97 -0.57
CA ALA A 228 18.95 9.93 -0.65
C ALA A 228 20.38 10.49 -0.53
N ALA A 229 20.67 11.63 -1.16
CA ALA A 229 21.96 12.31 -1.03
C ALA A 229 22.22 12.80 0.41
N ILE A 230 21.19 13.36 1.06
CA ILE A 230 21.24 13.79 2.47
C ILE A 230 21.47 12.59 3.40
N GLN A 231 20.73 11.51 3.20
CA GLN A 231 20.85 10.27 3.96
C GLN A 231 22.24 9.66 3.80
N TYR A 232 22.75 9.58 2.57
CA TYR A 232 24.09 9.08 2.27
C TYR A 232 25.17 9.87 3.03
N LYS A 233 25.09 11.21 3.00
CA LYS A 233 25.99 12.08 3.75
C LYS A 233 25.84 11.90 5.27
N GLY A 234 24.61 11.73 5.76
CA GLY A 234 24.32 11.42 7.15
C GLY A 234 24.98 10.12 7.61
N LEU A 235 24.87 9.07 6.79
CA LEU A 235 25.38 7.72 7.02
C LEU A 235 26.92 7.68 7.05
N PHE A 236 27.56 8.16 5.99
CA PHE A 236 28.98 7.93 5.74
C PHE A 236 29.86 9.17 5.96
N GLY A 237 29.27 10.36 6.15
CA GLY A 237 30.02 11.61 6.27
C GLY A 237 30.69 12.08 4.97
N ALA A 238 30.30 11.51 3.82
CA ALA A 238 30.84 11.81 2.50
C ALA A 238 29.72 12.26 1.55
N GLU A 239 30.07 13.02 0.52
CA GLU A 239 29.11 13.36 -0.55
C GLU A 239 28.71 12.11 -1.34
N SER A 240 27.44 12.06 -1.76
CA SER A 240 26.94 10.96 -2.58
C SER A 240 27.53 10.97 -4.00
N PRO A 241 27.54 9.82 -4.70
CA PRO A 241 27.77 9.82 -6.13
C PRO A 241 26.83 10.79 -6.86
N ALA A 242 27.31 11.37 -7.96
CA ALA A 242 26.49 12.24 -8.79
C ALA A 242 25.36 11.44 -9.45
N VAL A 243 24.15 11.97 -9.44
CA VAL A 243 22.97 11.36 -10.09
C VAL A 243 23.13 11.25 -11.60
N THR A 244 24.02 12.04 -12.19
CA THR A 244 24.39 11.99 -13.60
C THR A 244 25.43 10.90 -13.91
N ASP A 245 25.95 10.16 -12.92
CA ASP A 245 26.85 9.03 -13.13
C ASP A 245 26.10 7.90 -13.87
N PRO A 246 26.50 7.54 -15.11
CA PRO A 246 25.83 6.49 -15.87
C PRO A 246 25.86 5.13 -15.17
N LEU A 247 26.90 4.85 -14.38
CA LEU A 247 27.00 3.61 -13.62
C LEU A 247 25.98 3.57 -12.48
N LEU A 248 25.76 4.70 -11.80
CA LEU A 248 24.74 4.80 -10.75
C LEU A 248 23.33 4.55 -11.33
N GLN A 249 23.03 5.11 -12.50
CA GLN A 249 21.75 4.89 -13.19
C GLN A 249 21.55 3.41 -13.52
N LYS A 250 22.58 2.75 -14.05
CA LYS A 250 22.54 1.32 -14.35
C LYS A 250 22.39 0.44 -13.10
N ILE A 251 23.06 0.80 -12.00
CA ILE A 251 22.85 0.16 -10.70
C ILE A 251 21.40 0.34 -10.25
N ARG A 252 20.85 1.55 -10.40
CA ARG A 252 19.48 1.85 -10.02
C ARG A 252 18.45 1.03 -10.78
N GLU A 253 18.61 0.86 -12.09
CA GLU A 253 17.77 -0.05 -12.88
C GLU A 253 17.79 -1.48 -12.31
N ALA A 254 18.98 -2.01 -11.97
CA ALA A 254 19.11 -3.34 -11.38
C ALA A 254 18.54 -3.42 -9.95
N VAL A 255 18.64 -2.34 -9.17
CA VAL A 255 18.05 -2.20 -7.83
C VAL A 255 16.53 -2.22 -7.90
N LEU A 256 15.93 -1.45 -8.81
CA LEU A 256 14.48 -1.41 -8.99
C LEU A 256 13.93 -2.77 -9.44
N ASP A 257 14.64 -3.46 -10.33
CA ASP A 257 14.32 -4.83 -10.75
C ASP A 257 14.34 -5.83 -9.58
N LYS A 258 15.34 -5.73 -8.69
CA LYS A 258 15.40 -6.53 -7.46
C LYS A 258 14.30 -6.15 -6.47
N ASN A 259 14.04 -4.85 -6.29
CA ASN A 259 13.03 -4.36 -5.36
C ASN A 259 11.63 -4.80 -5.75
N TYR A 260 11.34 -4.88 -7.05
CA TYR A 260 10.10 -5.48 -7.54
C TYR A 260 9.93 -6.91 -7.03
N GLU A 261 10.91 -7.79 -7.24
CA GLU A 261 10.83 -9.20 -6.79
C GLU A 261 10.75 -9.32 -5.25
N TRP A 262 11.55 -8.51 -4.55
CA TRP A 262 11.56 -8.51 -3.09
C TRP A 262 10.22 -8.04 -2.51
N HIS A 263 9.63 -6.98 -3.06
CA HIS A 263 8.35 -6.47 -2.58
C HIS A 263 7.24 -7.50 -2.81
N HIS A 264 7.21 -8.17 -3.97
CA HIS A 264 6.27 -9.27 -4.21
C HIS A 264 6.55 -10.52 -3.36
N ARG A 265 7.71 -10.60 -2.69
CA ARG A 265 8.01 -11.64 -1.69
C ARG A 265 7.59 -11.24 -0.28
N TYR A 266 7.89 -10.00 0.12
CA TYR A 266 7.65 -9.51 1.48
C TYR A 266 6.20 -9.09 1.68
N ARG A 267 5.63 -8.43 0.67
CA ARG A 267 4.24 -7.95 0.58
C ARG A 267 3.54 -8.65 -0.58
N THR A 268 3.66 -9.97 -0.65
CA THR A 268 2.89 -10.79 -1.59
C THR A 268 1.41 -10.44 -1.46
N VAL A 269 0.70 -10.38 -2.58
CA VAL A 269 -0.77 -10.30 -2.53
C VAL A 269 -1.28 -11.61 -1.93
N ASP A 270 -2.47 -11.59 -1.34
CA ASP A 270 -3.14 -12.79 -0.84
C ASP A 270 -2.46 -13.46 0.38
N GLN A 271 -1.75 -12.68 1.22
CA GLN A 271 -1.05 -13.15 2.42
C GLN A 271 -1.92 -13.96 3.40
N TYR A 272 -3.23 -13.75 3.45
CA TYR A 272 -4.17 -14.49 4.29
C TYR A 272 -4.42 -15.91 3.76
N ASN A 273 -4.31 -16.12 2.44
CA ASN A 273 -4.27 -17.45 1.83
C ASN A 273 -2.88 -18.10 1.91
N ILE A 274 -1.82 -17.34 2.15
CA ILE A 274 -0.48 -17.89 2.39
C ILE A 274 -0.31 -18.29 3.86
N TYR A 275 -0.50 -17.33 4.77
CA TYR A 275 -0.15 -17.43 6.18
C TYR A 275 -1.38 -17.60 7.07
N GLY A 276 -2.46 -16.88 6.78
CA GLY A 276 -3.65 -16.87 7.63
C GLY A 276 -4.44 -18.16 7.61
N GLN A 277 -5.61 -18.13 8.26
CA GLN A 277 -6.47 -19.31 8.44
C GLN A 277 -6.80 -20.05 7.13
N ARG A 278 -6.96 -19.32 6.02
CA ARG A 278 -7.25 -19.93 4.70
C ARG A 278 -6.08 -20.74 4.15
N GLY A 279 -4.85 -20.35 4.46
CA GLY A 279 -3.64 -21.08 4.07
C GLY A 279 -3.56 -22.50 4.61
N HIS A 280 -4.27 -22.79 5.70
CA HIS A 280 -4.22 -24.08 6.38
C HIS A 280 -5.43 -24.99 6.09
N ILE A 281 -6.33 -24.58 5.19
CA ILE A 281 -7.46 -25.40 4.75
C ILE A 281 -6.96 -26.45 3.74
N PRO A 282 -7.14 -27.76 3.98
CA PRO A 282 -6.72 -28.80 3.06
C PRO A 282 -7.67 -28.98 1.87
N TYR A 283 -7.10 -29.22 0.69
CA TYR A 283 -7.77 -29.66 -0.53
C TYR A 283 -7.77 -31.20 -0.62
N LYS A 284 -8.91 -31.79 -1.00
CA LYS A 284 -9.25 -33.24 -1.06
C LYS A 284 -9.60 -33.89 0.30
N GLU A 285 -10.49 -34.89 0.27
CA GLU A 285 -10.94 -35.61 1.48
C GLU A 285 -9.76 -36.28 2.21
N LYS A 286 -9.78 -36.15 3.54
CA LYS A 286 -8.76 -36.66 4.46
C LYS A 286 -8.64 -38.17 4.35
N SER A 287 -7.49 -38.70 3.93
CA SER A 287 -7.12 -40.10 4.19
C SER A 287 -6.65 -40.30 5.64
N ALA A 288 -6.05 -39.27 6.27
CA ALA A 288 -5.68 -39.23 7.69
C ALA A 288 -5.57 -37.78 8.25
N PRO A 289 -5.52 -37.57 9.57
CA PRO A 289 -5.20 -36.27 10.16
C PRO A 289 -3.78 -35.81 9.76
N GLY A 290 -3.67 -34.63 9.14
CA GLY A 290 -2.39 -34.09 8.65
C GLY A 290 -2.08 -34.42 7.18
N GLU A 291 -2.97 -35.15 6.49
CA GLU A 291 -2.85 -35.41 5.05
C GLU A 291 -3.80 -34.48 4.26
N GLY A 292 -3.23 -33.73 3.31
CA GLY A 292 -3.94 -32.82 2.41
C GLY A 292 -3.01 -31.71 1.92
N VAL A 293 -3.10 -31.33 0.64
CA VAL A 293 -2.37 -30.17 0.11
C VAL A 293 -3.13 -28.91 0.53
N THR A 294 -2.46 -27.93 1.11
CA THR A 294 -3.08 -26.64 1.50
C THR A 294 -2.55 -25.51 0.63
N ASN A 295 -3.24 -24.36 0.62
CA ASN A 295 -2.73 -23.14 -0.03
C ASN A 295 -1.32 -22.79 0.47
N ASN A 296 -1.12 -22.80 1.80
CA ASN A 296 0.19 -22.55 2.41
C ASN A 296 1.29 -23.46 1.83
N THR A 297 1.01 -24.74 1.62
CA THR A 297 2.00 -25.70 1.11
C THR A 297 2.50 -25.31 -0.28
N ILE A 298 1.58 -24.98 -1.19
CA ILE A 298 1.91 -24.61 -2.58
C ILE A 298 2.49 -23.20 -2.65
N MET A 299 1.82 -22.23 -2.03
CA MET A 299 2.27 -20.84 -2.07
C MET A 299 3.62 -20.65 -1.37
N MET A 300 3.98 -21.47 -0.38
CA MET A 300 5.33 -21.44 0.19
C MET A 300 6.42 -21.97 -0.77
N GLN A 301 6.08 -22.86 -1.70
CA GLN A 301 6.99 -23.23 -2.79
C GLN A 301 7.20 -22.05 -3.75
N GLU A 302 6.13 -21.34 -4.12
CA GLU A 302 6.22 -20.10 -4.90
C GLU A 302 7.04 -19.02 -4.17
N MET A 303 6.87 -18.90 -2.85
CA MET A 303 7.67 -17.99 -2.03
C MET A 303 9.17 -18.32 -2.09
N SER A 304 9.53 -19.60 -2.20
CA SER A 304 10.92 -20.00 -2.40
C SER A 304 11.46 -19.61 -3.78
N GLN A 305 10.60 -19.63 -4.81
CA GLN A 305 10.97 -19.08 -6.13
C GLN A 305 11.22 -17.57 -6.03
N ARG A 306 10.33 -16.80 -5.37
CA ARG A 306 10.51 -15.36 -5.18
C ARG A 306 11.78 -15.00 -4.38
N ASP A 307 12.15 -15.83 -3.40
CA ASP A 307 13.43 -15.69 -2.68
C ASP A 307 14.63 -15.83 -3.65
N LEU A 308 14.60 -16.79 -4.57
CA LEU A 308 15.65 -17.00 -5.58
C LEU A 308 15.63 -15.94 -6.69
N LEU A 309 14.45 -15.52 -7.15
CA LEU A 309 14.30 -14.40 -8.09
C LEU A 309 15.03 -13.18 -7.54
N THR A 310 14.75 -12.79 -6.30
CA THR A 310 15.43 -11.69 -5.61
C THR A 310 16.95 -11.90 -5.56
N ALA A 311 17.41 -13.08 -5.11
CA ALA A 311 18.83 -13.39 -4.97
C ALA A 311 19.59 -13.39 -6.31
N ASN A 312 18.93 -13.76 -7.41
CA ASN A 312 19.53 -13.70 -8.74
C ASN A 312 19.74 -12.25 -9.22
N ARG A 313 18.85 -11.32 -8.84
CA ARG A 313 19.05 -9.88 -9.16
C ARG A 313 20.13 -9.25 -8.28
N ASP A 314 20.31 -9.69 -7.03
CA ASP A 314 21.44 -9.23 -6.21
C ASP A 314 22.78 -9.49 -6.94
N LYS A 315 22.95 -10.67 -7.57
CA LYS A 315 24.15 -10.99 -8.37
C LYS A 315 24.36 -10.02 -9.53
N ARG A 316 23.28 -9.62 -10.22
CA ARG A 316 23.34 -8.60 -11.28
C ARG A 316 23.78 -7.26 -10.73
N ILE A 317 23.22 -6.82 -9.61
CA ILE A 317 23.61 -5.55 -8.96
C ILE A 317 25.11 -5.57 -8.62
N HIS A 318 25.63 -6.65 -8.03
CA HIS A 318 27.06 -6.77 -7.71
C HIS A 318 27.93 -6.71 -8.96
N ALA A 319 27.52 -7.39 -10.05
CA ALA A 319 28.23 -7.35 -11.31
C ALA A 319 28.24 -5.94 -11.91
N VAL A 320 27.09 -5.26 -11.91
CA VAL A 320 26.97 -3.87 -12.40
C VAL A 320 27.82 -2.94 -11.56
N ALA A 321 27.78 -3.02 -10.23
CA ALA A 321 28.57 -2.17 -9.35
C ALA A 321 30.09 -2.29 -9.61
N LYS A 322 30.55 -3.46 -10.06
CA LYS A 322 31.95 -3.73 -10.45
C LYS A 322 32.26 -3.41 -11.92
N GLY A 323 31.34 -2.77 -12.64
CA GLY A 323 31.50 -2.35 -14.04
C GLY A 323 31.09 -3.39 -15.09
N GLY A 324 30.53 -4.53 -14.68
CA GLY A 324 29.95 -5.54 -15.57
C GLY A 324 28.44 -5.32 -15.81
N ASP A 325 27.75 -6.37 -16.27
CA ASP A 325 26.29 -6.46 -16.33
C ASP A 325 25.89 -7.92 -16.53
N LEU A 326 25.72 -8.63 -15.43
CA LEU A 326 25.35 -10.04 -15.49
C LEU A 326 23.90 -10.15 -15.96
N LYS A 327 23.68 -10.91 -17.04
CA LYS A 327 22.33 -11.30 -17.45
C LYS A 327 21.74 -12.19 -16.35
N VAL A 328 20.58 -11.80 -15.83
CA VAL A 328 19.84 -12.58 -14.84
C VAL A 328 19.49 -13.95 -15.42
N ASP A 329 19.71 -14.99 -14.63
CA ASP A 329 19.42 -16.39 -14.96
C ASP A 329 18.54 -17.00 -13.86
N ASP A 330 17.29 -17.29 -14.23
CA ASP A 330 16.26 -17.89 -13.37
C ASP A 330 16.02 -19.37 -13.68
N SER A 331 16.93 -20.03 -14.40
CA SER A 331 16.85 -21.47 -14.65
C SER A 331 16.97 -22.34 -13.38
N ASN A 332 17.35 -21.73 -12.25
CA ASN A 332 17.51 -22.40 -10.97
C ASN A 332 16.26 -22.38 -10.08
N LEU A 333 15.11 -21.88 -10.55
CA LEU A 333 13.89 -21.89 -9.77
C LEU A 333 13.40 -23.34 -9.54
N PRO A 334 13.06 -23.72 -8.28
CA PRO A 334 12.51 -25.02 -7.99
C PRO A 334 11.13 -25.16 -8.64
N PRO A 335 10.70 -26.38 -9.02
CA PRO A 335 9.34 -26.60 -9.49
C PRO A 335 8.33 -26.31 -8.38
N VAL A 336 7.14 -25.83 -8.77
CA VAL A 336 5.96 -25.71 -7.92
C VAL A 336 5.00 -26.84 -8.29
N GLU A 337 4.48 -27.52 -7.28
CA GLU A 337 3.53 -28.60 -7.46
C GLU A 337 2.19 -28.06 -7.99
N THR A 338 1.68 -28.65 -9.06
CA THR A 338 0.39 -28.30 -9.65
C THR A 338 -0.73 -29.09 -8.97
N VAL A 339 -1.78 -28.40 -8.54
CA VAL A 339 -2.96 -29.02 -7.93
C VAL A 339 -4.14 -28.96 -8.90
N ASP A 340 -4.81 -30.09 -9.11
CA ASP A 340 -6.03 -30.11 -9.92
C ASP A 340 -7.14 -29.26 -9.28
N PRO A 341 -7.97 -28.55 -10.08
CA PRO A 341 -9.09 -27.79 -9.57
C PRO A 341 -10.06 -28.65 -8.75
N ASN A 342 -10.52 -28.14 -7.59
CA ASN A 342 -11.55 -28.81 -6.77
C ASN A 342 -12.91 -28.89 -7.47
N LYS A 343 -13.14 -28.04 -8.47
CA LYS A 343 -14.31 -28.09 -9.33
C LYS A 343 -13.94 -28.85 -10.60
N LEU A 344 -14.51 -30.04 -10.77
CA LEU A 344 -14.49 -30.74 -12.04
C LEU A 344 -15.42 -29.99 -12.99
N ASP A 345 -14.88 -29.26 -13.97
CA ASP A 345 -15.70 -28.60 -14.99
C ASP A 345 -16.31 -29.68 -15.90
N VAL A 346 -17.51 -30.13 -15.51
CA VAL A 346 -18.32 -31.10 -16.25
C VAL A 346 -19.13 -30.47 -17.37
N THR A 347 -18.98 -29.16 -17.62
CA THR A 347 -19.66 -28.43 -18.70
C THR A 347 -18.66 -27.53 -19.44
N PRO A 348 -18.57 -27.58 -20.78
CA PRO A 348 -17.68 -26.71 -21.53
C PRO A 348 -18.12 -25.24 -21.41
N TYR A 349 -17.15 -24.33 -21.33
CA TYR A 349 -17.39 -22.89 -21.52
C TYR A 349 -18.08 -22.67 -22.87
N LEU A 350 -19.15 -21.88 -22.87
CA LEU A 350 -19.91 -21.60 -24.09
C LEU A 350 -19.25 -20.48 -24.88
N ASP A 351 -19.27 -20.59 -26.21
CA ASP A 351 -18.99 -19.45 -27.07
C ASP A 351 -19.98 -18.31 -26.75
N PRO A 352 -19.57 -17.03 -26.77
CA PRO A 352 -20.43 -15.93 -26.36
C PRO A 352 -21.79 -15.89 -27.07
N GLU A 353 -21.85 -16.23 -28.37
CA GLU A 353 -23.12 -16.26 -29.12
C GLU A 353 -24.02 -17.42 -28.67
N GLU A 354 -23.44 -18.55 -28.28
CA GLU A 354 -24.18 -19.67 -27.69
C GLU A 354 -24.66 -19.36 -26.28
N ALA A 355 -23.88 -18.61 -25.50
CA ALA A 355 -24.30 -18.13 -24.19
C ALA A 355 -25.52 -17.20 -24.30
N ILE A 356 -25.51 -16.24 -25.25
CA ILE A 356 -26.63 -15.33 -25.49
C ILE A 356 -27.93 -16.09 -25.83
N LYS A 357 -27.87 -17.14 -26.66
CA LYS A 357 -29.03 -17.96 -27.01
C LYS A 357 -29.69 -18.66 -25.81
N ARG A 358 -28.94 -18.86 -24.72
CA ARG A 358 -29.45 -19.48 -23.48
C ARG A 358 -29.98 -18.46 -22.47
N MET A 359 -29.78 -17.16 -22.71
CA MET A 359 -30.27 -16.11 -21.81
C MET A 359 -31.77 -15.92 -21.97
N LYS A 360 -32.46 -15.75 -20.84
CA LYS A 360 -33.83 -15.24 -20.82
C LYS A 360 -33.79 -13.73 -20.70
N VAL A 361 -34.28 -13.03 -21.72
CA VAL A 361 -34.26 -11.57 -21.79
C VAL A 361 -35.66 -11.01 -21.56
N ALA A 362 -35.75 -9.84 -20.91
CA ALA A 362 -37.02 -9.16 -20.68
C ALA A 362 -37.68 -8.71 -22.00
N PRO A 363 -39.03 -8.61 -22.07
CA PRO A 363 -39.71 -8.12 -23.26
C PRO A 363 -39.17 -6.75 -23.72
N GLY A 364 -38.90 -6.61 -25.02
CA GLY A 364 -38.36 -5.38 -25.61
C GLY A 364 -36.84 -5.23 -25.50
N CYS A 365 -36.13 -6.12 -24.81
CA CYS A 365 -34.68 -6.11 -24.72
C CYS A 365 -34.04 -7.18 -25.63
N LYS A 366 -32.79 -6.94 -26.03
CA LYS A 366 -31.88 -7.91 -26.66
C LYS A 366 -30.51 -7.82 -26.00
N VAL A 367 -29.75 -8.91 -26.05
CA VAL A 367 -28.33 -8.94 -25.63
C VAL A 367 -27.48 -9.03 -26.89
N GLU A 368 -26.44 -8.22 -26.99
CA GLU A 368 -25.53 -8.16 -28.14
C GLU A 368 -24.09 -8.36 -27.70
N LEU A 369 -23.33 -9.13 -28.49
CA LEU A 369 -21.90 -9.32 -28.28
C LEU A 369 -21.12 -8.10 -28.78
N VAL A 370 -20.47 -7.39 -27.85
CA VAL A 370 -19.60 -6.23 -28.15
C VAL A 370 -18.15 -6.65 -28.38
N ALA A 371 -17.59 -7.44 -27.45
CA ALA A 371 -16.22 -7.95 -27.46
C ALA A 371 -16.13 -9.26 -26.65
N SER A 372 -15.12 -10.07 -26.95
CA SER A 372 -14.78 -11.27 -26.17
C SER A 372 -13.30 -11.60 -26.25
N GLU A 373 -12.85 -12.48 -25.35
CA GLU A 373 -11.52 -13.08 -25.31
C GLU A 373 -11.12 -13.74 -26.64
N LYS A 374 -12.11 -14.21 -27.43
CA LYS A 374 -11.90 -14.78 -28.76
C LYS A 374 -11.49 -13.72 -29.79
N THR A 375 -11.99 -12.50 -29.64
CA THR A 375 -11.65 -11.36 -30.51
C THR A 375 -10.43 -10.59 -30.01
N ASN A 376 -10.18 -10.62 -28.71
CA ASN A 376 -8.99 -10.04 -28.11
C ASN A 376 -8.58 -10.84 -26.86
N PRO A 377 -7.43 -11.53 -26.87
CA PRO A 377 -7.00 -12.40 -25.78
C PRO A 377 -6.64 -11.65 -24.48
N ASP A 378 -6.59 -10.32 -24.50
CA ASP A 378 -6.33 -9.52 -23.30
C ASP A 378 -7.59 -9.25 -22.48
N LEU A 379 -8.79 -9.45 -23.04
CA LEU A 379 -10.08 -9.28 -22.36
C LEU A 379 -10.45 -10.56 -21.58
N ILE A 380 -9.61 -10.92 -20.60
CA ILE A 380 -9.81 -12.06 -19.71
C ILE A 380 -10.13 -11.54 -18.30
N ASN A 381 -11.16 -12.10 -17.66
CA ASN A 381 -11.62 -11.74 -16.32
C ASN A 381 -11.81 -10.21 -16.15
N PRO A 382 -12.75 -9.57 -16.87
CA PRO A 382 -13.06 -8.16 -16.64
C PRO A 382 -13.65 -7.97 -15.23
N VAL A 383 -13.08 -7.05 -14.45
CA VAL A 383 -13.48 -6.85 -13.03
C VAL A 383 -14.15 -5.50 -12.75
N GLN A 384 -13.79 -4.45 -13.48
CA GLN A 384 -14.53 -3.20 -13.50
C GLN A 384 -14.53 -2.60 -14.90
N MET A 385 -15.61 -1.89 -15.26
CA MET A 385 -15.69 -1.15 -16.51
C MET A 385 -16.36 0.21 -16.32
N ASN A 386 -16.00 1.19 -17.16
CA ASN A 386 -16.63 2.51 -17.18
C ASN A 386 -16.50 3.16 -18.57
N TRP A 387 -17.32 4.16 -18.86
CA TRP A 387 -17.31 4.89 -20.13
C TRP A 387 -16.67 6.26 -19.99
N ASP A 388 -15.74 6.60 -20.88
CA ASP A 388 -15.18 7.95 -20.91
C ASP A 388 -16.07 8.93 -21.68
N THR A 389 -15.73 10.22 -21.60
CA THR A 389 -16.46 11.31 -22.27
C THR A 389 -16.35 11.29 -23.80
N LYS A 390 -15.54 10.39 -24.37
CA LYS A 390 -15.42 10.15 -25.81
C LYS A 390 -16.26 8.95 -26.27
N GLY A 391 -17.00 8.30 -25.36
CA GLY A 391 -17.80 7.13 -25.67
C GLY A 391 -16.96 5.86 -25.88
N ARG A 392 -15.77 5.79 -25.29
CA ARG A 392 -14.94 4.57 -25.28
C ARG A 392 -15.20 3.79 -23.99
N LEU A 393 -15.23 2.46 -24.09
CA LEU A 393 -15.39 1.58 -22.93
C LEU A 393 -14.01 1.24 -22.35
N TRP A 394 -13.82 1.55 -21.08
CA TRP A 394 -12.61 1.21 -20.33
C TRP A 394 -12.89 -0.04 -19.49
N VAL A 395 -11.94 -0.96 -19.45
CA VAL A 395 -12.07 -2.24 -18.73
C VAL A 395 -10.79 -2.54 -17.97
N ALA A 396 -10.91 -2.80 -16.66
CA ALA A 396 -9.86 -3.46 -15.90
C ALA A 396 -9.97 -4.97 -16.12
N SER A 397 -8.93 -5.57 -16.70
CA SER A 397 -8.86 -6.99 -17.03
C SER A 397 -7.81 -7.67 -16.16
N TRP A 398 -8.16 -8.82 -15.59
CA TRP A 398 -7.32 -9.55 -14.63
C TRP A 398 -6.97 -11.00 -15.10
N PRO A 399 -6.18 -11.17 -16.19
CA PRO A 399 -5.77 -12.49 -16.67
C PRO A 399 -5.03 -13.32 -15.62
N THR A 400 -4.31 -12.69 -14.70
CA THR A 400 -3.48 -13.38 -13.70
C THR A 400 -4.25 -13.80 -12.44
N TYR A 401 -5.58 -13.66 -12.40
CA TYR A 401 -6.38 -13.96 -11.21
C TYR A 401 -6.03 -15.32 -10.57
N PRO A 402 -5.81 -15.39 -9.23
CA PRO A 402 -6.03 -14.32 -8.25
C PRO A 402 -4.82 -13.44 -7.92
N GLU A 403 -3.64 -13.67 -8.52
CA GLU A 403 -2.46 -12.79 -8.47
C GLU A 403 -1.38 -13.29 -9.45
N ALA A 404 -0.43 -12.41 -9.82
CA ALA A 404 0.70 -12.80 -10.66
C ALA A 404 1.60 -13.87 -10.01
N VAL A 405 1.79 -15.01 -10.68
CA VAL A 405 2.72 -16.08 -10.26
C VAL A 405 4.19 -15.63 -10.35
N PRO A 406 5.13 -16.26 -9.60
CA PRO A 406 6.53 -15.85 -9.64
C PRO A 406 7.13 -15.90 -11.05
N GLY A 407 7.77 -14.80 -11.47
CA GLY A 407 8.42 -14.67 -12.77
C GLY A 407 7.51 -14.23 -13.92
N ASP A 408 6.19 -14.18 -13.73
CA ASP A 408 5.28 -13.58 -14.71
C ASP A 408 5.32 -12.04 -14.60
N ARG A 409 5.61 -11.40 -15.73
CA ARG A 409 5.63 -9.93 -15.88
C ARG A 409 4.70 -9.41 -16.96
N GLN A 410 3.92 -10.29 -17.61
CA GLN A 410 2.89 -9.86 -18.54
C GLN A 410 1.84 -9.04 -17.80
N GLY A 411 1.44 -9.55 -16.63
CA GLY A 411 0.55 -8.89 -15.68
C GLY A 411 -0.83 -8.58 -16.27
N ASP A 412 -1.56 -7.76 -15.53
CA ASP A 412 -2.92 -7.35 -15.83
C ASP A 412 -2.95 -6.00 -16.57
N HIS A 413 -4.14 -5.62 -17.05
CA HIS A 413 -4.27 -4.50 -17.99
C HIS A 413 -5.47 -3.59 -17.72
N ILE A 414 -5.31 -2.31 -18.08
CA ILE A 414 -6.45 -1.42 -18.38
C ILE A 414 -6.60 -1.34 -19.89
N LEU A 415 -7.73 -1.81 -20.39
CA LEU A 415 -8.09 -1.79 -21.81
C LEU A 415 -9.00 -0.61 -22.12
N VAL A 416 -8.82 -0.02 -23.30
CA VAL A 416 -9.68 1.01 -23.87
C VAL A 416 -10.23 0.50 -25.19
N ILE A 417 -11.55 0.41 -25.27
CA ILE A 417 -12.29 -0.15 -26.39
C ILE A 417 -12.98 1.00 -27.12
N ASP A 418 -12.46 1.32 -28.31
CA ASP A 418 -13.13 2.21 -29.26
C ASP A 418 -14.27 1.44 -29.93
N MET A 419 -15.48 2.00 -29.86
CA MET A 419 -16.68 1.40 -30.42
C MET A 419 -16.87 1.81 -31.88
N ASP A 420 -17.29 0.89 -32.74
CA ASP A 420 -17.77 1.23 -34.09
C ASP A 420 -19.21 1.77 -33.98
N PRO A 421 -19.46 3.05 -34.27
CA PRO A 421 -20.78 3.64 -34.13
C PRO A 421 -21.82 3.06 -35.10
N LYS A 422 -21.40 2.36 -36.17
CA LYS A 422 -22.32 1.73 -37.12
C LYS A 422 -22.79 0.36 -36.66
N THR A 423 -21.90 -0.40 -36.00
CA THR A 423 -22.17 -1.79 -35.64
C THR A 423 -22.38 -2.01 -34.14
N GLY A 424 -21.97 -1.05 -33.30
CA GLY A 424 -21.98 -1.20 -31.84
C GLY A 424 -20.96 -2.21 -31.32
N LYS A 425 -20.02 -2.68 -32.15
CA LYS A 425 -18.98 -3.64 -31.79
C LYS A 425 -17.65 -2.95 -31.50
N ALA A 426 -16.72 -3.64 -30.84
CA ALA A 426 -15.35 -3.15 -30.68
C ALA A 426 -14.68 -2.94 -32.05
N ALA A 427 -14.23 -1.72 -32.32
CA ALA A 427 -13.47 -1.35 -33.51
C ALA A 427 -11.96 -1.45 -33.26
N LYS A 428 -11.50 -1.02 -32.09
CA LYS A 428 -10.10 -1.10 -31.64
C LYS A 428 -10.08 -1.33 -30.13
N ILE A 429 -9.11 -2.14 -29.68
CA ILE A 429 -8.83 -2.33 -28.26
C ILE A 429 -7.36 -1.96 -28.04
N THR A 430 -7.11 -1.04 -27.12
CA THR A 430 -5.78 -0.53 -26.78
C THR A 430 -5.48 -0.86 -25.32
N LYS A 431 -4.28 -1.34 -25.00
CA LYS A 431 -3.82 -1.43 -23.61
C LYS A 431 -3.35 -0.05 -23.15
N PHE A 432 -4.19 0.64 -22.39
CA PHE A 432 -3.80 1.91 -21.78
C PHE A 432 -2.73 1.71 -20.69
N ALA A 433 -2.84 0.64 -19.90
CA ALA A 433 -1.82 0.25 -18.92
C ALA A 433 -1.61 -1.27 -18.92
N SER A 434 -0.38 -1.71 -18.62
CA SER A 434 0.03 -3.12 -18.60
C SER A 434 1.01 -3.42 -17.47
N GLY A 435 1.27 -4.71 -17.21
CA GLY A 435 2.17 -5.13 -16.13
C GLY A 435 1.60 -4.80 -14.74
N LEU A 436 0.28 -4.73 -14.62
CA LEU A 436 -0.42 -4.52 -13.36
C LEU A 436 -0.53 -5.86 -12.59
N ASN A 437 -0.90 -5.81 -11.32
CA ASN A 437 -1.17 -6.99 -10.50
C ASN A 437 -2.41 -6.72 -9.66
N CYS A 438 -3.51 -7.42 -9.93
CA CYS A 438 -4.81 -7.24 -9.25
C CYS A 438 -5.41 -5.81 -9.43
N PRO A 439 -5.66 -5.33 -10.65
CA PRO A 439 -6.33 -4.04 -10.87
C PRO A 439 -7.83 -4.17 -10.58
N THR A 440 -8.22 -4.03 -9.31
CA THR A 440 -9.58 -4.29 -8.82
C THR A 440 -10.58 -3.15 -9.05
N GLY A 441 -10.09 -1.98 -9.48
CA GLY A 441 -10.98 -0.90 -9.89
C GLY A 441 -10.31 0.39 -10.32
N PHE A 442 -11.05 1.27 -11.01
CA PHE A 442 -10.55 2.56 -11.46
C PHE A 442 -11.68 3.60 -11.60
N GLN A 443 -11.31 4.89 -11.58
CA GLN A 443 -12.19 6.01 -11.93
C GLN A 443 -11.43 7.09 -12.70
N PHE A 444 -12.14 7.82 -13.56
CA PHE A 444 -11.57 8.95 -14.29
C PHE A 444 -11.24 10.10 -13.34
N TYR A 445 -10.05 10.67 -13.51
CA TYR A 445 -9.60 11.81 -12.71
C TYR A 445 -8.70 12.69 -13.56
N LYS A 446 -9.04 13.99 -13.62
CA LYS A 446 -8.39 14.97 -14.51
C LYS A 446 -8.38 14.45 -15.96
N ASP A 447 -7.20 14.19 -16.49
CA ASP A 447 -6.88 13.74 -17.84
C ASP A 447 -6.37 12.29 -17.87
N GLY A 448 -6.60 11.53 -16.79
CA GLY A 448 -6.20 10.14 -16.66
C GLY A 448 -7.17 9.34 -15.78
N ILE A 449 -6.65 8.34 -15.08
CA ILE A 449 -7.42 7.51 -14.15
C ILE A 449 -6.73 7.42 -12.79
N ILE A 450 -7.54 7.27 -11.74
CA ILE A 450 -7.12 6.67 -10.48
C ILE A 450 -7.36 5.17 -10.59
N LEU A 451 -6.36 4.36 -10.27
CA LEU A 451 -6.37 2.90 -10.33
C LEU A 451 -6.12 2.34 -8.93
N ILE A 452 -6.98 1.43 -8.49
CA ILE A 452 -6.72 0.55 -7.35
C ILE A 452 -5.82 -0.58 -7.80
N GLN A 453 -4.69 -0.72 -7.10
CA GLN A 453 -3.80 -1.87 -7.20
C GLN A 453 -3.14 -2.00 -5.82
N SER A 454 -3.79 -2.68 -4.87
CA SER A 454 -3.38 -2.63 -3.47
C SER A 454 -1.93 -3.14 -3.32
N PRO A 455 -1.13 -2.56 -2.41
CA PRO A 455 -1.50 -1.61 -1.34
C PRO A 455 -1.63 -0.14 -1.77
N ASP A 456 -1.68 0.15 -3.07
CA ASP A 456 -1.55 1.49 -3.63
C ASP A 456 -2.80 1.97 -4.38
N LEU A 457 -3.02 3.29 -4.35
CA LEU A 457 -3.77 3.98 -5.40
C LEU A 457 -2.81 4.72 -6.32
N TRP A 458 -2.99 4.51 -7.62
CA TRP A 458 -2.16 5.09 -8.67
C TRP A 458 -2.93 6.13 -9.46
N TYR A 459 -2.29 7.25 -9.78
CA TYR A 459 -2.73 8.14 -10.84
C TYR A 459 -1.94 7.81 -12.11
N LEU A 460 -2.64 7.42 -13.17
CA LEU A 460 -2.08 7.08 -14.48
C LEU A 460 -2.57 8.07 -15.53
N LYS A 461 -1.66 8.52 -16.40
CA LYS A 461 -1.97 9.47 -17.47
C LYS A 461 -1.14 9.15 -18.71
N ASP A 462 -1.72 9.42 -19.88
CA ASP A 462 -1.06 9.54 -21.18
C ASP A 462 -0.68 11.02 -21.41
N THR A 463 0.62 11.32 -21.48
CA THR A 463 1.14 12.69 -21.61
C THR A 463 1.47 13.10 -23.04
N ASP A 464 1.58 12.17 -23.98
CA ASP A 464 1.93 12.43 -25.38
C ASP A 464 0.78 12.18 -26.38
N GLY A 465 -0.30 11.57 -25.94
CA GLY A 465 -1.54 11.34 -26.68
C GLY A 465 -1.58 10.07 -27.53
N ASP A 466 -0.67 9.11 -27.30
CA ASP A 466 -0.63 7.85 -28.06
C ASP A 466 -1.66 6.80 -27.61
N GLY A 467 -2.37 7.06 -26.50
CA GLY A 467 -3.37 6.18 -25.90
C GLY A 467 -2.81 5.20 -24.87
N VAL A 468 -1.55 5.33 -24.47
CA VAL A 468 -0.86 4.52 -23.46
C VAL A 468 -0.42 5.43 -22.31
N ALA A 469 -0.59 4.96 -21.07
CA ALA A 469 -0.10 5.68 -19.91
C ALA A 469 1.43 5.65 -19.85
N ASP A 470 2.04 6.82 -19.89
CA ASP A 470 3.48 7.06 -19.75
C ASP A 470 3.84 7.74 -18.41
N PHE A 471 2.84 8.23 -17.69
CA PHE A 471 2.95 8.79 -16.34
C PHE A 471 2.24 7.91 -15.31
N LYS A 472 2.94 7.63 -14.20
CA LYS A 472 2.43 6.84 -13.06
C LYS A 472 2.90 7.44 -11.74
N GLU A 473 1.96 7.84 -10.89
CA GLU A 473 2.26 8.40 -9.56
C GLU A 473 1.45 7.69 -8.48
N ARG A 474 2.11 7.31 -7.38
CA ARG A 474 1.47 6.74 -6.20
C ARG A 474 0.89 7.86 -5.34
N ILE A 475 -0.43 7.97 -5.33
CA ILE A 475 -1.17 9.04 -4.63
C ILE A 475 -1.70 8.60 -3.25
N LEU A 476 -1.83 7.29 -3.02
CA LEU A 476 -2.14 6.69 -1.72
C LEU A 476 -1.35 5.39 -1.55
N ASN A 477 -1.00 5.05 -0.31
CA ASN A 477 -0.28 3.83 0.06
C ASN A 477 -0.77 3.34 1.43
N GLY A 478 -0.80 2.03 1.63
CA GLY A 478 -1.18 1.40 2.90
C GLY A 478 -2.59 0.83 2.92
N LEU A 479 -3.26 0.71 1.77
CA LEU A 479 -4.36 -0.25 1.64
C LEU A 479 -3.80 -1.66 1.88
N ASP A 480 -4.64 -2.60 2.30
CA ASP A 480 -4.20 -3.99 2.44
C ASP A 480 -4.49 -4.81 1.19
N ALA A 481 -3.62 -5.78 0.92
CA ALA A 481 -3.71 -6.73 -0.19
C ALA A 481 -3.68 -8.18 0.32
N ALA A 482 -3.98 -8.41 1.61
CA ALA A 482 -3.83 -9.71 2.23
C ALA A 482 -4.84 -10.76 1.73
N ASP A 483 -5.95 -10.39 1.10
CA ASP A 483 -6.87 -11.34 0.48
C ASP A 483 -7.42 -10.75 -0.84
N SER A 484 -6.98 -11.28 -1.97
CA SER A 484 -7.35 -10.75 -3.30
C SER A 484 -8.84 -10.90 -3.62
N HIS A 485 -9.57 -11.72 -2.85
CA HIS A 485 -11.02 -11.94 -3.05
C HIS A 485 -11.87 -10.91 -2.29
N HIS A 486 -11.31 -10.27 -1.27
CA HIS A 486 -11.94 -9.23 -0.45
C HIS A 486 -11.25 -7.87 -0.63
N GLU A 487 -10.32 -7.79 -1.60
CA GLU A 487 -9.41 -6.66 -1.84
C GLU A 487 -10.17 -5.37 -2.09
N THR A 488 -9.61 -4.24 -1.69
CA THR A 488 -10.21 -2.92 -1.96
C THR A 488 -10.62 -2.80 -3.43
N ASN A 489 -11.90 -2.48 -3.72
CA ASN A 489 -12.47 -2.49 -5.07
C ASN A 489 -13.67 -1.52 -5.21
N SER A 490 -14.46 -1.71 -6.27
CA SER A 490 -15.72 -1.00 -6.53
C SER A 490 -15.58 0.51 -6.46
N MET A 491 -14.53 1.03 -7.10
CA MET A 491 -14.25 2.45 -7.08
C MET A 491 -15.43 3.21 -7.67
N CYS A 492 -16.08 4.05 -6.87
CA CYS A 492 -17.29 4.77 -7.25
C CYS A 492 -17.08 6.27 -7.06
N LEU A 493 -17.34 7.05 -8.10
CA LEU A 493 -17.25 8.51 -8.04
C LEU A 493 -18.49 9.07 -7.33
N GLU A 494 -18.27 9.85 -6.29
CA GLU A 494 -19.32 10.58 -5.58
C GLU A 494 -19.69 11.88 -6.34
N PRO A 495 -20.92 12.41 -6.18
CA PRO A 495 -21.33 13.69 -6.77
C PRO A 495 -20.42 14.90 -6.41
N GLY A 496 -19.74 14.86 -5.27
CA GLY A 496 -18.79 15.87 -4.79
C GLY A 496 -17.36 15.74 -5.31
N GLY A 497 -17.04 14.71 -6.11
CA GLY A 497 -15.72 14.52 -6.72
C GLY A 497 -14.72 13.69 -5.91
N ALA A 498 -15.10 13.18 -4.73
CA ALA A 498 -14.35 12.11 -4.07
C ALA A 498 -14.64 10.75 -4.71
N VAL A 499 -13.76 9.78 -4.47
CA VAL A 499 -13.95 8.38 -4.87
C VAL A 499 -14.08 7.52 -3.63
N TYR A 500 -14.96 6.54 -3.69
CA TYR A 500 -15.16 5.55 -2.65
C TYR A 500 -14.49 4.24 -3.01
N CYS A 501 -13.82 3.63 -2.03
CA CYS A 501 -13.13 2.36 -2.19
C CYS A 501 -13.68 1.37 -1.16
N SER A 502 -14.19 0.23 -1.61
CA SER A 502 -14.84 -0.79 -0.77
C SER A 502 -13.85 -1.89 -0.41
N ASP A 503 -13.62 -2.12 0.87
CA ASP A 503 -12.66 -3.10 1.40
C ASP A 503 -13.37 -4.12 2.30
N GLY A 504 -13.03 -5.41 2.16
CA GLY A 504 -13.69 -6.52 2.85
C GLY A 504 -12.97 -7.00 4.12
N VAL A 505 -13.38 -8.18 4.60
CA VAL A 505 -12.76 -8.84 5.77
C VAL A 505 -11.31 -9.28 5.52
N PHE A 506 -10.59 -9.59 6.61
CA PHE A 506 -9.18 -10.04 6.65
C PHE A 506 -8.14 -8.94 6.46
N HIS A 507 -8.57 -7.77 6.00
CA HIS A 507 -7.68 -6.63 5.74
C HIS A 507 -7.33 -5.81 6.97
N ARG A 508 -6.13 -5.22 6.90
CA ARG A 508 -5.41 -4.48 7.93
C ARG A 508 -4.84 -3.20 7.35
N THR A 509 -5.72 -2.43 6.70
CA THR A 509 -5.41 -1.14 6.07
C THR A 509 -4.78 -0.18 7.09
N ASN A 510 -3.62 0.38 6.72
CA ASN A 510 -2.78 1.23 7.53
C ASN A 510 -2.19 2.36 6.65
N VAL A 511 -2.98 3.41 6.44
CA VAL A 511 -2.66 4.51 5.51
C VAL A 511 -2.08 5.70 6.27
N GLU A 512 -0.93 6.20 5.83
CA GLU A 512 -0.34 7.43 6.37
C GLU A 512 -0.90 8.66 5.65
N THR A 513 -1.35 9.67 6.41
CA THR A 513 -1.87 10.93 5.85
C THR A 513 -1.23 12.12 6.55
N TYR A 514 -1.35 13.31 5.94
CA TYR A 514 -0.90 14.55 6.57
C TYR A 514 -1.72 14.93 7.82
N ASN A 515 -2.85 14.27 8.08
CA ASN A 515 -3.67 14.41 9.28
C ASN A 515 -3.44 13.30 10.32
N GLY A 516 -2.51 12.39 10.06
CA GLY A 516 -2.22 11.22 10.90
C GLY A 516 -2.58 9.90 10.22
N PRO A 517 -2.19 8.78 10.84
CA PRO A 517 -2.48 7.46 10.29
C PRO A 517 -3.98 7.14 10.36
N VAL A 518 -4.54 6.62 9.27
CA VAL A 518 -5.90 6.08 9.19
C VAL A 518 -5.81 4.57 9.15
N ARG A 519 -6.41 3.91 10.15
CA ARG A 519 -6.28 2.46 10.37
C ARG A 519 -7.63 1.79 10.39
N ASN A 520 -7.71 0.60 9.83
CA ASN A 520 -8.91 -0.21 9.90
C ASN A 520 -8.56 -1.70 10.02
N GLN A 521 -9.45 -2.44 10.67
CA GLN A 521 -9.42 -3.89 10.70
C GLN A 521 -10.73 -4.41 10.12
N ASP A 522 -10.60 -5.30 9.13
CA ASP A 522 -11.70 -5.88 8.34
C ASP A 522 -12.48 -4.84 7.53
N GLY A 523 -13.77 -5.08 7.29
CA GLY A 523 -14.56 -4.34 6.32
C GLY A 523 -14.64 -2.84 6.57
N CYS A 524 -14.39 -2.06 5.52
CA CYS A 524 -14.63 -0.62 5.54
C CYS A 524 -14.85 -0.10 4.12
N ILE A 525 -15.68 0.91 4.01
CA ILE A 525 -15.71 1.73 2.82
C ILE A 525 -14.95 3.01 3.14
N TYR A 526 -13.90 3.25 2.38
CA TYR A 526 -13.08 4.45 2.46
C TYR A 526 -13.59 5.52 1.50
N ARG A 527 -13.45 6.78 1.91
CA ARG A 527 -13.65 7.94 1.04
C ARG A 527 -12.31 8.62 0.81
N PHE A 528 -11.92 8.77 -0.44
CA PHE A 528 -10.69 9.43 -0.86
C PHE A 528 -11.01 10.64 -1.73
N GLU A 529 -10.57 11.83 -1.32
CA GLU A 529 -10.69 13.06 -2.11
C GLU A 529 -9.38 13.34 -2.84
N PRO A 530 -9.25 13.01 -4.14
CA PRO A 530 -7.97 13.05 -4.83
C PRO A 530 -7.41 14.47 -5.02
N LEU A 531 -8.25 15.50 -4.93
CA LEU A 531 -7.80 16.90 -5.05
C LEU A 531 -7.01 17.38 -3.82
N THR A 532 -7.43 16.94 -2.63
CA THR A 532 -6.86 17.36 -1.34
C THR A 532 -6.00 16.27 -0.71
N GLY A 533 -6.14 15.02 -1.15
CA GLY A 533 -5.49 13.85 -0.54
C GLY A 533 -6.17 13.38 0.74
N LYS A 534 -7.35 13.90 1.09
CA LYS A 534 -8.10 13.51 2.28
C LYS A 534 -8.58 12.06 2.15
N PHE A 535 -8.24 11.22 3.13
CA PHE A 535 -8.61 9.81 3.17
C PHE A 535 -9.28 9.51 4.51
N GLU A 536 -10.46 8.90 4.49
CA GLU A 536 -11.30 8.71 5.69
C GLU A 536 -12.00 7.36 5.68
N ARG A 537 -12.26 6.83 6.89
CA ARG A 537 -13.16 5.70 7.13
C ARG A 537 -14.59 6.21 7.04
N TYR A 538 -15.25 6.00 5.91
CA TYR A 538 -16.62 6.49 5.73
C TYR A 538 -17.64 5.57 6.40
N VAL A 539 -17.57 4.27 6.12
CA VAL A 539 -18.41 3.24 6.75
C VAL A 539 -17.52 2.07 7.18
N PRO A 540 -16.88 2.13 8.35
CA PRO A 540 -16.32 0.94 8.99
C PRO A 540 -17.46 0.08 9.55
N TYR A 541 -17.63 -1.13 9.02
CA TYR A 541 -18.76 -2.00 9.36
C TYR A 541 -18.36 -3.46 9.18
N GLY A 542 -19.12 -4.39 9.75
CA GLY A 542 -18.91 -5.84 9.61
C GLY A 542 -19.22 -6.39 8.22
N PHE A 543 -18.86 -5.66 7.15
CA PHE A 543 -18.99 -6.14 5.78
C PHE A 543 -18.14 -7.39 5.60
N ALA A 544 -18.71 -8.42 4.98
CA ALA A 544 -17.91 -9.49 4.43
C ALA A 544 -17.15 -8.93 3.22
N ASN A 545 -17.88 -8.45 2.21
CA ASN A 545 -17.30 -8.03 0.95
C ASN A 545 -18.13 -6.97 0.20
N PRO A 546 -17.93 -5.66 0.43
CA PRO A 546 -18.80 -4.60 -0.09
C PRO A 546 -18.59 -4.26 -1.60
N HIS A 547 -18.61 -5.28 -2.48
CA HIS A 547 -18.37 -5.17 -3.94
C HIS A 547 -19.50 -4.51 -4.75
N GLY A 548 -20.62 -4.12 -4.14
CA GLY A 548 -21.64 -3.34 -4.85
C GLY A 548 -21.74 -1.96 -4.24
N ARG A 549 -21.60 -0.93 -5.08
CA ARG A 549 -21.75 0.46 -4.66
C ARG A 549 -22.23 1.30 -5.83
N VAL A 550 -23.26 2.11 -5.58
CA VAL A 550 -23.80 3.04 -6.57
C VAL A 550 -24.45 4.23 -5.87
N PHE A 551 -24.40 5.40 -6.50
CA PHE A 551 -25.17 6.56 -6.10
C PHE A 551 -26.42 6.69 -6.96
N ASP A 552 -27.57 6.97 -6.33
CA ASP A 552 -28.77 7.35 -7.07
C ASP A 552 -28.69 8.80 -7.60
N TYR A 553 -29.74 9.24 -8.28
CA TYR A 553 -29.82 10.60 -8.85
C TYR A 553 -29.68 11.71 -7.79
N TRP A 554 -30.09 11.46 -6.55
CA TRP A 554 -30.02 12.41 -5.45
C TRP A 554 -28.69 12.35 -4.70
N GLY A 555 -27.79 11.45 -5.08
CA GLY A 555 -26.53 11.24 -4.40
C GLY A 555 -26.64 10.37 -3.16
N ASN A 556 -27.70 9.58 -3.02
CA ASN A 556 -27.79 8.58 -1.95
C ASN A 556 -26.84 7.42 -2.25
N ASP A 557 -25.96 7.13 -1.30
CA ASP A 557 -25.07 5.98 -1.36
C ASP A 557 -25.83 4.68 -1.07
N ILE A 558 -25.79 3.75 -2.01
CA ILE A 558 -26.39 2.42 -1.88
C ILE A 558 -25.28 1.38 -1.90
N ILE A 559 -25.21 0.58 -0.83
CA ILE A 559 -24.15 -0.38 -0.58
C ILE A 559 -24.72 -1.80 -0.69
N THR A 560 -24.03 -2.69 -1.41
CA THR A 560 -24.28 -4.13 -1.42
C THR A 560 -23.07 -4.88 -0.88
N ASP A 561 -23.25 -5.58 0.23
CA ASP A 561 -22.30 -6.58 0.73
C ASP A 561 -22.51 -7.91 -0.02
N ALA A 562 -21.60 -8.21 -0.94
CA ALA A 562 -21.72 -9.22 -1.98
C ALA A 562 -21.97 -10.64 -1.45
N THR A 563 -21.21 -11.08 -0.44
CA THR A 563 -21.23 -12.48 0.05
C THR A 563 -22.61 -12.85 0.59
N GLY A 564 -23.17 -11.96 1.41
CA GLY A 564 -24.52 -12.09 1.94
C GLY A 564 -25.58 -11.64 0.95
N ASN A 565 -25.22 -10.79 -0.03
CA ASN A 565 -26.08 -9.90 -0.82
C ASN A 565 -26.86 -8.89 0.04
N ALA A 566 -26.32 -8.44 1.17
CA ALA A 566 -27.02 -7.50 2.04
C ALA A 566 -27.00 -6.08 1.45
N ASN A 567 -28.14 -5.40 1.39
CA ASN A 567 -28.26 -4.10 0.71
C ASN A 567 -28.65 -2.99 1.69
N TYR A 568 -27.82 -1.95 1.80
CA TYR A 568 -27.92 -0.91 2.82
C TYR A 568 -28.03 0.49 2.23
N PHE A 569 -28.75 1.36 2.94
CA PHE A 569 -28.76 2.79 2.71
C PHE A 569 -27.57 3.42 3.45
N GLY A 570 -26.48 3.68 2.74
CA GLY A 570 -25.19 4.14 3.28
C GLY A 570 -25.28 5.33 4.23
N PRO A 571 -25.98 6.42 3.87
CA PRO A 571 -26.06 7.63 4.68
C PRO A 571 -26.60 7.41 6.11
N ALA A 572 -27.38 6.36 6.35
CA ALA A 572 -27.96 6.09 7.67
C ALA A 572 -26.95 5.58 8.70
N PHE A 573 -25.77 5.12 8.28
CA PHE A 573 -24.75 4.54 9.16
C PHE A 573 -23.32 4.86 8.69
N SER A 574 -23.18 5.92 7.91
CA SER A 574 -21.88 6.53 7.60
C SER A 574 -21.53 7.60 8.62
N GLY A 575 -20.24 7.71 8.96
CA GLY A 575 -19.78 8.74 9.88
C GLY A 575 -18.42 8.40 10.50
N HIS A 576 -17.78 9.44 11.04
CA HIS A 576 -16.46 9.33 11.67
C HIS A 576 -16.52 8.46 12.92
N LEU A 577 -15.64 7.47 12.97
CA LEU A 577 -15.30 6.71 14.17
C LEU A 577 -13.78 6.70 14.31
N ASP A 578 -13.28 7.06 15.50
CA ASP A 578 -11.85 6.94 15.78
C ASP A 578 -11.39 5.48 15.71
N GLU A 579 -12.19 4.57 16.29
CA GLU A 579 -11.93 3.13 16.37
C GLU A 579 -13.24 2.33 16.26
N GLY A 580 -13.15 1.02 16.03
CA GLY A 580 -14.32 0.13 16.00
C GLY A 580 -15.14 0.23 14.72
N GLN A 581 -16.36 -0.31 14.74
CA GLN A 581 -17.25 -0.41 13.59
C GLN A 581 -18.65 0.09 13.98
N HIS A 582 -19.43 0.57 12.99
CA HIS A 582 -20.82 0.93 13.18
C HIS A 582 -21.66 -0.30 13.61
N PRO A 583 -22.71 -0.11 14.44
CA PRO A 583 -23.61 -1.20 14.82
C PRO A 583 -24.48 -1.64 13.64
N GLY A 584 -25.23 -2.74 13.81
CA GLY A 584 -26.05 -3.34 12.77
C GLY A 584 -26.99 -2.36 12.04
N MET A 585 -26.99 -2.41 10.71
CA MET A 585 -27.86 -1.63 9.83
C MET A 585 -28.96 -2.51 9.22
N GLN A 586 -30.18 -1.97 9.13
CA GLN A 586 -31.29 -2.66 8.47
C GLN A 586 -31.10 -2.66 6.94
N GLU A 587 -31.31 -3.82 6.32
CA GLU A 587 -31.35 -3.92 4.87
C GLU A 587 -32.63 -3.31 4.31
N PHE A 588 -32.53 -2.56 3.20
CA PHE A 588 -33.70 -1.94 2.59
C PHE A 588 -34.53 -2.91 1.74
N TRP A 589 -34.00 -4.08 1.39
CA TRP A 589 -34.64 -5.02 0.46
C TRP A 589 -34.52 -6.48 0.93
N GLN A 590 -35.63 -7.21 0.89
CA GLN A 590 -35.65 -8.66 1.11
C GLN A 590 -35.20 -9.40 -0.15
N ARG A 591 -33.89 -9.60 -0.26
CA ARG A 591 -33.25 -10.27 -1.39
C ARG A 591 -33.66 -11.76 -1.52
N PRO A 592 -33.83 -12.28 -2.75
CA PRO A 592 -34.16 -13.69 -3.00
C PRO A 592 -32.94 -14.58 -3.28
N SER A 593 -31.74 -14.01 -3.46
CA SER A 593 -30.55 -14.75 -3.93
C SER A 593 -29.24 -14.16 -3.39
N ARG A 594 -28.15 -14.95 -3.44
CA ARG A 594 -26.76 -14.56 -3.12
C ARG A 594 -25.73 -15.40 -3.91
N PRO A 595 -24.48 -14.94 -4.06
CA PRO A 595 -23.96 -13.61 -3.76
C PRO A 595 -24.34 -12.59 -4.84
N CYS A 596 -24.11 -11.31 -4.58
CA CYS A 596 -24.23 -10.24 -5.58
C CYS A 596 -22.85 -9.68 -5.95
N PRO A 597 -22.32 -9.95 -7.16
CA PRO A 597 -20.99 -9.49 -7.55
C PRO A 597 -20.97 -8.03 -8.01
N GLY A 598 -22.12 -7.37 -8.12
CA GLY A 598 -22.18 -6.01 -8.63
C GLY A 598 -23.59 -5.45 -8.69
N THR A 599 -23.67 -4.14 -8.57
CA THR A 599 -24.92 -3.39 -8.39
C THR A 599 -24.87 -2.12 -9.23
N ASN A 600 -26.01 -1.65 -9.74
CA ASN A 600 -26.10 -0.37 -10.45
C ASN A 600 -27.51 0.22 -10.36
N ILE A 601 -27.71 1.48 -10.79
CA ILE A 601 -29.03 2.08 -11.00
C ILE A 601 -29.27 2.22 -12.51
N LEU A 602 -30.45 1.85 -12.97
CA LEU A 602 -30.81 1.99 -14.38
C LEU A 602 -31.18 3.44 -14.72
N THR A 603 -30.33 4.14 -15.46
CA THR A 603 -30.51 5.55 -15.87
C THR A 603 -30.20 5.76 -17.36
N SER A 604 -30.95 5.08 -18.23
CA SER A 604 -30.73 5.16 -19.68
C SER A 604 -32.03 5.16 -20.46
N SER A 605 -32.17 6.13 -21.38
CA SER A 605 -33.33 6.27 -22.28
C SER A 605 -33.51 5.10 -23.26
N HIS A 606 -32.58 4.15 -23.30
CA HIS A 606 -32.74 2.90 -24.04
C HIS A 606 -33.70 1.90 -23.37
N PHE A 607 -34.04 2.12 -22.10
CA PHE A 607 -34.97 1.27 -21.35
C PHE A 607 -36.32 1.96 -21.11
N PRO A 608 -37.40 1.19 -20.87
CA PRO A 608 -38.72 1.74 -20.56
C PRO A 608 -38.71 2.76 -19.42
N ASP A 609 -39.63 3.73 -19.47
CA ASP A 609 -39.74 4.82 -18.48
C ASP A 609 -39.99 4.28 -17.07
N ASP A 610 -40.77 3.21 -16.93
CA ASP A 610 -41.07 2.56 -15.64
C ASP A 610 -39.89 1.78 -15.06
N TRP A 611 -38.77 1.69 -15.78
CA TRP A 611 -37.55 1.04 -15.29
C TRP A 611 -36.52 2.03 -14.75
N GLN A 612 -36.65 3.32 -15.08
CA GLN A 612 -35.67 4.33 -14.70
C GLN A 612 -35.61 4.49 -13.18
N GLY A 613 -34.39 4.59 -12.64
CA GLY A 613 -34.15 4.66 -11.20
C GLY A 613 -34.23 3.33 -10.47
N ASN A 614 -34.57 2.22 -11.15
CA ASN A 614 -34.58 0.92 -10.50
C ASN A 614 -33.15 0.47 -10.17
N PHE A 615 -33.02 -0.13 -8.99
CA PHE A 615 -31.81 -0.75 -8.52
C PHE A 615 -31.60 -2.12 -9.16
N LEU A 616 -30.44 -2.32 -9.76
CA LEU A 616 -30.02 -3.56 -10.38
C LEU A 616 -29.13 -4.32 -9.41
N ASN A 617 -29.51 -5.56 -9.11
CA ASN A 617 -28.74 -6.47 -8.28
C ASN A 617 -28.37 -7.71 -9.10
N CYS A 618 -27.07 -7.89 -9.39
CA CYS A 618 -26.60 -9.00 -10.21
C CYS A 618 -26.44 -10.29 -9.37
N ASN A 619 -26.55 -11.46 -9.98
CA ASN A 619 -26.36 -12.74 -9.27
C ASN A 619 -25.74 -13.80 -10.16
N VAL A 620 -24.87 -14.64 -9.58
CA VAL A 620 -24.04 -15.60 -10.34
C VAL A 620 -23.91 -17.00 -9.71
N ILE A 621 -24.55 -17.28 -8.55
CA ILE A 621 -24.47 -18.62 -7.93
C ILE A 621 -25.86 -19.21 -7.69
N SER A 622 -26.65 -18.62 -6.79
CA SER A 622 -27.99 -19.16 -6.48
C SER A 622 -29.04 -18.77 -7.52
N PHE A 623 -28.80 -17.68 -8.25
CA PHE A 623 -29.54 -17.26 -9.43
C PHE A 623 -28.52 -16.77 -10.45
N LEU A 624 -28.73 -17.06 -11.74
CA LEU A 624 -27.88 -16.58 -12.84
C LEU A 624 -28.66 -15.51 -13.60
N GLY A 625 -28.59 -14.26 -13.13
CA GLY A 625 -29.38 -13.19 -13.72
C GLY A 625 -29.31 -11.88 -12.93
N ILE A 626 -30.18 -10.93 -13.30
CA ILE A 626 -30.23 -9.59 -12.74
C ILE A 626 -31.64 -9.35 -12.18
N TRP A 627 -31.71 -8.98 -10.91
CA TRP A 627 -32.94 -8.48 -10.30
C TRP A 627 -33.06 -6.98 -10.57
N ARG A 628 -34.27 -6.56 -10.92
CA ARG A 628 -34.64 -5.15 -11.01
C ARG A 628 -35.54 -4.84 -9.84
N VAL A 629 -35.05 -4.02 -8.92
CA VAL A 629 -35.70 -3.68 -7.66
C VAL A 629 -36.18 -2.24 -7.77
N LYS A 630 -37.48 -2.02 -7.59
CA LYS A 630 -38.01 -0.68 -7.39
C LYS A 630 -37.65 -0.22 -5.99
N VAL A 631 -37.00 0.93 -5.86
CA VAL A 631 -36.60 1.51 -4.59
C VAL A 631 -37.44 2.75 -4.33
N ASP A 632 -38.17 2.75 -3.21
CA ASP A 632 -38.98 3.86 -2.74
C ASP A 632 -38.49 4.32 -1.35
N GLU A 633 -38.75 5.57 -0.99
CA GLU A 633 -38.45 6.09 0.36
C GLU A 633 -39.37 5.44 1.41
N GLN A 634 -38.82 5.08 2.57
CA GLN A 634 -39.57 4.59 3.72
C GLN A 634 -39.05 5.23 5.02
N GLY A 635 -39.78 6.22 5.53
CA GLY A 635 -39.35 6.96 6.71
C GLY A 635 -38.05 7.73 6.44
N SER A 636 -37.01 7.46 7.22
CA SER A 636 -35.67 8.02 7.01
C SER A 636 -34.73 7.08 6.23
N GLY A 637 -35.27 6.03 5.61
CA GLY A 637 -34.51 5.02 4.86
C GLY A 637 -35.15 4.68 3.53
N LEU A 638 -34.75 3.53 2.98
CA LEU A 638 -35.21 3.03 1.69
C LEU A 638 -36.00 1.73 1.86
N LYS A 639 -36.80 1.39 0.87
CA LYS A 639 -37.48 0.10 0.73
C LYS A 639 -37.39 -0.39 -0.71
N GLY A 640 -36.99 -1.64 -0.91
CA GLY A 640 -36.93 -2.30 -2.21
C GLY A 640 -38.06 -3.33 -2.42
N GLU A 641 -38.61 -3.39 -3.64
CA GLU A 641 -39.60 -4.39 -4.08
C GLU A 641 -39.26 -4.91 -5.49
N THR A 642 -39.40 -6.23 -5.74
CA THR A 642 -39.15 -6.88 -7.04
C THR A 642 -40.39 -7.42 -7.70
#